data_AF-A0A352WBE4-F1
#
_entry.id   AF-A0A352WBE4-F1
#
_cell.length_a   1.000
_cell.length_b   1.000
_cell.length_c   1.000
_cell.angle_alpha   90.00
_cell.angle_beta   90.00
_cell.angle_gamma   90.00
#
_symmetry.space_group_name_H-M   'P 1'
#
loop_
_entity.id
_entity.type
_entity.pdbx_description
1 polymer ?
#
loop_
_entity_poly.entity_id
_entity_poly.type
_entity_poly.pdbx_seq_one_letter_code
_entity_poly.pdbx_strand_id
1 'polypeptide(L)'
;MKIESMFQKNINRPINGVIKVGQNDSESLKQELEEYIITKELRRHFNTFFDNYSKAIDHPTDKIGIWISGFFGSGKSHFLKMLSYLLSNQEVAGRHAVDFFKDKFDDPMMYATVARCTNIPTESILFNIDIEGPINKDRTAVLRVFAKVFYNHLGFYGEDLKIAKLERFVDQRGKTDAFRKVFEEVNGAPWIETRASYAFFEDDIVSVLQSVLGMSETAARNWFNGEENADMSIKQLVEEIKTYVDSKGKDFRLLFCVDEVGQYIGDDSDLMINLQSIVEEVGSKCRGKVWVMVTSQEAIDSVIKISGDDFSKIQGRFNTRLSLSSASVDEVIKRRILEKTEDADALLRMVYDKEHAVLKNLFTFSEAVLDIKGYADGAEFSATYPFVPYQFIIIQKVLVEIRKHGNSGKHLSGGERSMLSAFQEAAQRVQGKDENALVPFAQFYDTVHTFLESPIRRVIDRCQTAADKHDGLEKRDVSVLKLLYLVRYIDDIKANIDNISTLMVDDMRADKIILRREIAESLERLERQNYVARNGDKYSFLTDEEQDIAIDIRNTSVDSATIVQSIGQTIFSEIYPSKKYKYIKYDFAYDQYIDETLVGAATGGVRLRFVTVASDYYNVPEANLIMDSLVNNEAIVLLSSAVQYFEELETAAKIRKYIKQKNVSQLPESIQD
;
A
#
# COMPACT_ATOMS: atom_id res chain seq x y z
N MET A 1 10.89 -9.72 -32.16
CA MET A 1 10.43 -10.83 -31.29
C MET A 1 9.18 -10.36 -30.54
N LYS A 2 8.17 -11.20 -30.31
CA LYS A 2 6.99 -10.80 -29.51
C LYS A 2 7.33 -10.77 -28.03
N ILE A 3 6.76 -9.84 -27.26
CA ILE A 3 6.99 -9.73 -25.81
C ILE A 3 6.70 -11.04 -25.06
N GLU A 4 5.59 -11.73 -25.37
CA GLU A 4 5.23 -12.99 -24.71
C GLU A 4 6.30 -14.09 -24.83
N SER A 5 7.05 -14.08 -25.94
CA SER A 5 8.10 -15.07 -26.23
C SER A 5 9.47 -14.72 -25.62
N MET A 6 9.58 -13.56 -24.96
CA MET A 6 10.84 -13.12 -24.35
C MET A 6 11.07 -13.69 -22.96
N PHE A 7 10.00 -14.10 -22.26
CA PHE A 7 10.08 -14.55 -20.88
C PHE A 7 10.36 -16.05 -20.79
N GLN A 8 11.18 -16.48 -19.83
CA GLN A 8 11.43 -17.90 -19.57
C GLN A 8 10.17 -18.65 -19.13
N LYS A 9 9.34 -17.98 -18.32
CA LYS A 9 8.08 -18.52 -17.82
C LYS A 9 6.92 -17.86 -18.55
N ASN A 10 5.87 -18.64 -18.83
CA ASN A 10 4.66 -18.12 -19.47
C ASN A 10 4.06 -16.97 -18.64
N ILE A 11 3.88 -15.80 -19.27
CA ILE A 11 3.35 -14.59 -18.62
C ILE A 11 1.86 -14.73 -18.26
N ASN A 12 1.13 -15.63 -18.91
CA ASN A 12 -0.29 -15.89 -18.66
C ASN A 12 -0.54 -16.97 -17.58
N ARG A 13 0.51 -17.53 -16.98
CA ARG A 13 0.35 -18.53 -15.90
C ARG A 13 -0.29 -17.90 -14.66
N PRO A 14 -1.08 -18.64 -13.88
CA PRO A 14 -1.61 -18.13 -12.62
C PRO A 14 -0.48 -17.87 -11.63
N ILE A 15 -0.51 -16.69 -10.99
CA ILE A 15 0.39 -16.34 -9.90
C ILE A 15 -0.47 -16.15 -8.65
N ASN A 16 -0.21 -16.97 -7.64
CA ASN A 16 -0.83 -16.78 -6.33
C ASN A 16 -0.29 -15.48 -5.72
N GLY A 17 -1.07 -14.41 -5.88
CA GLY A 17 -0.75 -13.07 -5.38
C GLY A 17 -1.01 -12.90 -3.88
N VAL A 18 -1.75 -13.83 -3.26
CA VAL A 18 -2.12 -13.81 -1.85
C VAL A 18 -1.88 -15.18 -1.25
N ILE A 19 -1.23 -15.19 -0.09
CA ILE A 19 -1.08 -16.39 0.72
C ILE A 19 -2.37 -16.63 1.46
N LYS A 20 -3.09 -17.69 1.09
CA LYS A 20 -4.19 -18.20 1.91
C LYS A 20 -3.62 -19.20 2.91
N VAL A 21 -3.67 -18.84 4.18
CA VAL A 21 -3.38 -19.77 5.28
C VAL A 21 -4.45 -20.86 5.25
N GLY A 22 -4.05 -22.14 5.18
CA GLY A 22 -4.99 -23.28 5.19
C GLY A 22 -5.40 -23.86 3.83
N GLN A 23 -4.87 -23.37 2.70
CA GLN A 23 -5.02 -24.11 1.43
C GLN A 23 -4.10 -25.35 1.44
N ASN A 24 -4.67 -26.51 1.78
CA ASN A 24 -4.01 -27.82 1.72
C ASN A 24 -3.96 -28.42 0.29
N ASP A 25 -3.89 -27.57 -0.73
CA ASP A 25 -3.65 -28.06 -2.09
C ASP A 25 -2.15 -28.28 -2.29
N SER A 26 -1.75 -29.55 -2.38
CA SER A 26 -0.36 -29.96 -2.55
C SER A 26 0.26 -29.35 -3.81
N GLU A 27 -0.52 -29.13 -4.89
CA GLU A 27 -0.02 -28.51 -6.12
C GLU A 27 0.28 -27.01 -5.93
N SER A 28 -0.62 -26.28 -5.24
CA SER A 28 -0.42 -24.87 -4.92
C SER A 28 0.82 -24.65 -4.06
N LEU A 29 1.01 -25.50 -3.04
CA LEU A 29 2.19 -25.46 -2.16
C LEU A 29 3.49 -25.77 -2.94
N LYS A 30 3.45 -26.78 -3.82
CA LYS A 30 4.59 -27.10 -4.69
C LYS A 30 4.98 -25.90 -5.56
N GLN A 31 4.01 -25.30 -6.24
CA GLN A 31 4.26 -24.14 -7.10
C GLN A 31 4.86 -22.96 -6.30
N GLU A 32 4.35 -22.72 -5.09
CA GLU A 32 4.86 -21.66 -4.22
C GLU A 32 6.32 -21.91 -3.80
N LEU A 33 6.63 -23.13 -3.36
CA LEU A 33 7.99 -23.53 -3.01
C LEU A 33 8.93 -23.49 -4.21
N GLU A 34 8.50 -23.87 -5.41
CA GLU A 34 9.30 -23.84 -6.65
C GLU A 34 9.53 -22.42 -7.16
N GLU A 35 8.53 -21.53 -7.09
CA GLU A 35 8.65 -20.17 -7.61
C GLU A 35 9.22 -19.16 -6.62
N TYR A 36 9.44 -19.53 -5.34
CA TYR A 36 10.02 -18.62 -4.36
C TYR A 36 11.42 -18.14 -4.77
N ILE A 37 11.66 -16.83 -4.79
CA ILE A 37 12.94 -16.23 -5.17
C ILE A 37 13.65 -15.70 -3.93
N ILE A 38 14.89 -16.14 -3.71
CA ILE A 38 15.76 -15.64 -2.64
C ILE A 38 16.59 -14.47 -3.19
N THR A 39 16.17 -13.26 -2.86
CA THR A 39 16.90 -12.03 -3.18
C THR A 39 18.18 -11.90 -2.36
N LYS A 40 19.07 -10.99 -2.76
CA LYS A 40 20.29 -10.70 -1.99
C LYS A 40 19.98 -10.27 -0.55
N GLU A 41 18.90 -9.53 -0.36
CA GLU A 41 18.43 -9.10 0.95
C GLU A 41 17.83 -10.26 1.75
N LEU A 42 16.92 -11.04 1.16
CA LEU A 42 16.34 -12.21 1.82
C LEU A 42 17.41 -13.22 2.24
N ARG A 43 18.48 -13.38 1.48
CA ARG A 43 19.64 -14.20 1.86
C ARG A 43 20.23 -13.78 3.19
N ARG A 44 20.42 -12.47 3.42
CA ARG A 44 20.93 -11.95 4.70
C ARG A 44 19.95 -12.25 5.84
N HIS A 45 18.65 -12.14 5.58
CA HIS A 45 17.63 -12.44 6.59
C HIS A 45 17.53 -13.92 6.93
N PHE A 46 17.58 -14.80 5.94
CA PHE A 46 17.68 -16.24 6.16
C PHE A 46 18.94 -16.59 6.96
N ASN A 47 20.11 -16.04 6.61
CA ASN A 47 21.34 -16.25 7.37
C ASN A 47 21.17 -15.82 8.84
N THR A 48 20.71 -14.58 9.05
CA THR A 48 20.49 -14.04 10.41
C THR A 48 19.53 -14.92 11.21
N PHE A 49 18.43 -15.36 10.59
CA PHE A 49 17.45 -16.24 11.22
C PHE A 49 18.05 -17.61 11.56
N PHE A 50 18.59 -18.31 10.56
CA PHE A 50 19.08 -19.68 10.73
C PHE A 50 20.33 -19.76 11.61
N ASP A 51 21.18 -18.75 11.64
CA ASP A 51 22.30 -18.67 12.58
C ASP A 51 21.80 -18.58 14.03
N ASN A 52 20.78 -17.75 14.28
CA ASN A 52 20.20 -17.61 15.62
C ASN A 52 19.42 -18.86 16.02
N TYR A 53 18.64 -19.42 15.11
CA TYR A 53 17.88 -20.65 15.32
C TYR A 53 18.81 -21.85 15.56
N SER A 54 19.89 -21.98 14.77
CA SER A 54 20.89 -23.03 14.93
C SER A 54 21.59 -22.96 16.29
N LYS A 55 21.92 -21.77 16.81
CA LYS A 55 22.52 -21.64 18.14
C LYS A 55 21.59 -22.08 19.25
N ALA A 56 20.29 -21.83 19.10
CA ALA A 56 19.27 -22.23 20.07
C ALA A 56 19.00 -23.74 20.11
N ILE A 57 19.39 -24.47 19.06
CA ILE A 57 19.38 -25.93 19.05
C ILE A 57 20.43 -26.46 20.03
N ASP A 58 21.62 -25.86 20.04
CA ASP A 58 22.75 -26.29 20.86
C ASP A 58 22.69 -25.73 22.29
N HIS A 59 22.12 -24.54 22.47
CA HIS A 59 22.10 -23.82 23.73
C HIS A 59 20.68 -23.30 24.07
N PRO A 60 20.11 -23.69 25.23
CA PRO A 60 18.83 -23.15 25.67
C PRO A 60 18.85 -21.62 25.75
N THR A 61 17.80 -20.97 25.26
CA THR A 61 17.73 -19.50 25.15
C THR A 61 16.31 -18.99 25.40
N ASP A 62 16.18 -17.80 25.98
CA ASP A 62 14.90 -17.08 26.10
C ASP A 62 14.65 -16.12 24.91
N LYS A 63 15.63 -15.97 24.01
CA LYS A 63 15.59 -15.09 22.83
C LYS A 63 14.92 -15.79 21.64
N ILE A 64 13.61 -16.00 21.76
CA ILE A 64 12.81 -16.78 20.81
C ILE A 64 11.89 -15.93 19.92
N GLY A 65 11.83 -14.62 20.17
CA GLY A 65 11.01 -13.68 19.43
C GLY A 65 11.69 -13.23 18.13
N ILE A 66 10.95 -13.27 17.02
CA ILE A 66 11.39 -12.76 15.73
C ILE A 66 10.38 -11.74 15.20
N TRP A 67 10.88 -10.56 14.83
CA TRP A 67 10.08 -9.48 14.29
C TRP A 67 10.42 -9.26 12.82
N ILE A 68 9.45 -9.46 11.95
CA ILE A 68 9.58 -9.28 10.51
C ILE A 68 8.86 -7.98 10.12
N SER A 69 9.62 -6.94 9.82
CA SER A 69 9.10 -5.61 9.43
C SER A 69 9.25 -5.32 7.94
N GLY A 70 8.54 -4.31 7.44
CA GLY A 70 8.62 -3.87 6.05
C GLY A 70 7.28 -3.33 5.53
N PHE A 71 7.30 -2.53 4.47
CA PHE A 71 6.09 -1.93 3.91
C PHE A 71 5.12 -2.97 3.30
N PHE A 72 3.92 -2.53 2.93
CA PHE A 72 2.94 -3.44 2.31
C PHE A 72 3.44 -3.99 0.96
N GLY A 73 3.24 -5.28 0.73
CA GLY A 73 3.72 -5.93 -0.49
C GLY A 73 5.22 -6.27 -0.51
N SER A 74 5.97 -5.99 0.57
CA SER A 74 7.39 -6.35 0.69
C SER A 74 7.66 -7.86 0.85
N GLY A 75 6.61 -8.66 1.03
CA GLY A 75 6.71 -10.12 1.13
C GLY A 75 6.84 -10.68 2.56
N LYS A 76 6.56 -9.90 3.61
CA LYS A 76 6.68 -10.33 5.02
C LYS A 76 5.94 -11.65 5.33
N SER A 77 4.64 -11.70 5.01
CA SER A 77 3.80 -12.89 5.21
C SER A 77 4.32 -14.08 4.42
N HIS A 78 4.85 -13.85 3.22
CA HIS A 78 5.46 -14.88 2.38
C HIS A 78 6.75 -15.41 2.97
N PHE A 79 7.60 -14.52 3.47
CA PHE A 79 8.82 -14.91 4.16
C PHE A 79 8.52 -15.69 5.45
N LEU A 80 7.56 -15.22 6.26
CA LEU A 80 7.08 -15.95 7.45
C LEU A 80 6.57 -17.35 7.09
N LYS A 81 5.75 -17.45 6.04
CA LYS A 81 5.23 -18.72 5.53
C LYS A 81 6.35 -19.67 5.05
N MET A 82 7.33 -19.16 4.32
CA MET A 82 8.47 -19.97 3.87
C MET A 82 9.30 -20.47 5.05
N LEU A 83 9.52 -19.67 6.09
CA LEU A 83 10.19 -20.13 7.32
C LEU A 83 9.39 -21.26 7.98
N SER A 84 8.07 -21.10 8.10
CA SER A 84 7.17 -22.14 8.62
C SER A 84 7.27 -23.46 7.84
N TYR A 85 7.24 -23.40 6.51
CA TYR A 85 7.33 -24.58 5.64
C TYR A 85 8.71 -25.24 5.64
N LEU A 86 9.78 -24.45 5.59
CA LEU A 86 11.13 -24.97 5.67
C LEU A 86 11.36 -25.71 6.99
N LEU A 87 11.00 -25.10 8.12
CA LEU A 87 11.26 -25.68 9.44
C LEU A 87 10.38 -26.89 9.75
N SER A 88 9.09 -26.85 9.36
CA SER A 88 8.20 -28.03 9.50
C SER A 88 8.54 -29.15 8.52
N ASN A 89 9.25 -28.81 7.44
CA ASN A 89 9.85 -29.70 6.44
C ASN A 89 8.93 -30.83 5.95
N GLN A 90 7.64 -30.54 5.80
CA GLN A 90 6.65 -31.50 5.35
C GLN A 90 6.95 -31.97 3.91
N GLU A 91 6.50 -33.18 3.58
CA GLU A 91 6.60 -33.72 2.23
C GLU A 91 5.57 -33.06 1.32
N VAL A 92 6.02 -32.53 0.18
CA VAL A 92 5.21 -31.85 -0.82
C VAL A 92 5.55 -32.45 -2.18
N ALA A 93 4.56 -33.11 -2.82
CA ALA A 93 4.72 -33.75 -4.12
C ALA A 93 5.96 -34.68 -4.22
N GLY A 94 6.23 -35.47 -3.18
CA GLY A 94 7.31 -36.46 -3.16
C GLY A 94 8.70 -35.91 -2.80
N ARG A 95 8.81 -34.65 -2.34
CA ARG A 95 10.06 -34.01 -1.90
C ARG A 95 9.84 -33.26 -0.59
N HIS A 96 10.85 -33.16 0.25
CA HIS A 96 10.74 -32.32 1.44
C HIS A 96 10.83 -30.84 1.07
N ALA A 97 10.17 -29.97 1.85
CA ALA A 97 10.15 -28.52 1.57
C ALA A 97 11.56 -27.93 1.39
N VAL A 98 12.55 -28.37 2.18
CA VAL A 98 13.94 -27.93 2.08
C VAL A 98 14.62 -28.28 0.74
N ASP A 99 14.19 -29.36 0.08
CA ASP A 99 14.78 -29.82 -1.18
C ASP A 99 14.53 -28.84 -2.33
N PHE A 100 13.38 -28.14 -2.31
CA PHE A 100 13.05 -27.09 -3.27
C PHE A 100 13.98 -25.87 -3.19
N PHE A 101 14.69 -25.72 -2.08
CA PHE A 101 15.56 -24.58 -1.81
C PHE A 101 17.04 -24.85 -2.09
N LYS A 102 17.41 -26.09 -2.43
CA LYS A 102 18.79 -26.50 -2.65
C LYS A 102 19.52 -25.63 -3.69
N ASP A 103 18.88 -25.41 -4.84
CA ASP A 103 19.46 -24.63 -5.94
C ASP A 103 19.20 -23.13 -5.81
N LYS A 104 18.49 -22.70 -4.75
CA LYS A 104 18.15 -21.29 -4.49
C LYS A 104 19.12 -20.60 -3.55
N PHE A 105 19.87 -21.38 -2.79
CA PHE A 105 20.95 -20.91 -1.94
C PHE A 105 22.29 -21.08 -2.68
N ASP A 106 22.85 -19.97 -3.16
CA ASP A 106 24.15 -19.99 -3.84
C ASP A 106 25.33 -20.36 -2.90
N ASP A 107 25.10 -20.45 -1.59
CA ASP A 107 26.09 -20.79 -0.57
C ASP A 107 25.81 -22.19 0.00
N PRO A 108 26.65 -23.20 -0.30
CA PRO A 108 26.51 -24.55 0.23
C PRO A 108 26.52 -24.64 1.76
N MET A 109 27.26 -23.75 2.45
CA MET A 109 27.34 -23.74 3.91
C MET A 109 26.03 -23.25 4.52
N MET A 110 25.43 -22.22 3.91
CA MET A 110 24.10 -21.74 4.29
C MET A 110 23.06 -22.85 4.14
N TYR A 111 23.04 -23.54 2.99
CA TYR A 111 22.12 -24.66 2.78
C TYR A 111 22.33 -25.78 3.81
N ALA A 112 23.58 -26.10 4.16
CA ALA A 112 23.87 -27.08 5.20
C ALA A 112 23.32 -26.68 6.58
N THR A 113 23.41 -25.40 6.94
CA THR A 113 22.79 -24.87 8.18
C THR A 113 21.28 -24.97 8.13
N VAL A 114 20.65 -24.61 7.00
CA VAL A 114 19.20 -24.75 6.79
C VAL A 114 18.81 -26.22 6.97
N ALA A 115 19.44 -27.14 6.23
CA ALA A 115 19.16 -28.57 6.30
C ALA A 115 19.32 -29.14 7.72
N ARG A 116 20.32 -28.68 8.47
CA ARG A 116 20.49 -29.04 9.89
C ARG A 116 19.30 -28.61 10.72
N CYS A 117 18.82 -27.37 10.55
CA CYS A 117 17.67 -26.85 11.27
C CYS A 117 16.37 -27.56 10.90
N THR A 118 16.16 -27.91 9.62
CA THR A 118 14.95 -28.56 9.13
C THR A 118 14.88 -30.06 9.45
N ASN A 119 15.99 -30.69 9.83
CA ASN A 119 16.02 -32.08 10.29
C ASN A 119 15.46 -32.27 11.71
N ILE A 120 15.15 -31.17 12.41
CA ILE A 120 14.55 -31.22 13.73
C ILE A 120 13.02 -31.35 13.61
N PRO A 121 12.39 -32.34 14.28
CA PRO A 121 10.94 -32.46 14.30
C PRO A 121 10.28 -31.17 14.77
N THR A 122 9.58 -30.50 13.86
CA THR A 122 9.03 -29.17 14.11
C THR A 122 7.59 -29.11 13.63
N GLU A 123 6.69 -28.64 14.50
CA GLU A 123 5.32 -28.28 14.11
C GLU A 123 5.20 -26.76 14.05
N SER A 124 4.38 -26.27 13.12
CA SER A 124 4.16 -24.83 12.93
C SER A 124 2.67 -24.50 12.94
N ILE A 125 2.31 -23.51 13.73
CA ILE A 125 0.98 -22.90 13.78
C ILE A 125 1.08 -21.55 13.08
N LEU A 126 0.70 -21.52 11.80
CA LEU A 126 0.65 -20.31 10.99
C LEU A 126 -0.78 -19.77 10.96
N PHE A 127 -0.97 -18.51 11.34
CA PHE A 127 -2.29 -17.87 11.36
C PHE A 127 -2.18 -16.35 11.18
N ASN A 128 -3.26 -15.74 10.72
CA ASN A 128 -3.41 -14.29 10.67
C ASN A 128 -4.24 -13.83 11.88
N ILE A 129 -3.66 -12.99 12.72
CA ILE A 129 -4.29 -12.60 14.00
C ILE A 129 -5.51 -11.69 13.81
N ASP A 130 -5.58 -10.91 12.73
CA ASP A 130 -6.76 -10.10 12.38
C ASP A 130 -7.95 -10.97 11.99
N ILE A 131 -7.72 -12.14 11.39
CA ILE A 131 -8.78 -13.09 11.01
C ILE A 131 -9.24 -13.92 12.21
N GLU A 132 -8.31 -14.41 13.02
CA GLU A 132 -8.62 -15.27 14.16
C GLU A 132 -9.13 -14.50 15.39
N GLY A 133 -8.87 -13.19 15.43
CA GLY A 133 -9.19 -12.31 16.54
C GLY A 133 -10.68 -12.00 16.70
N PRO A 134 -11.14 -11.76 17.95
CA PRO A 134 -12.51 -11.31 18.18
C PRO A 134 -12.72 -9.90 17.60
N ILE A 135 -13.97 -9.62 17.18
CA ILE A 135 -14.38 -8.30 16.68
C ILE A 135 -14.15 -7.22 17.75
N ASN A 136 -14.47 -7.53 19.00
CA ASN A 136 -14.21 -6.66 20.14
C ASN A 136 -12.86 -7.00 20.78
N LYS A 137 -11.93 -6.05 20.71
CA LYS A 137 -10.59 -6.17 21.29
C LYS A 137 -10.59 -5.65 22.72
N ASP A 138 -10.08 -6.47 23.63
CA ASP A 138 -9.72 -6.06 24.98
C ASP A 138 -8.26 -6.46 25.25
N ARG A 139 -7.69 -6.06 26.38
CA ARG A 139 -6.30 -6.34 26.78
C ARG A 139 -5.87 -7.82 26.75
N THR A 140 -6.81 -8.77 26.70
CA THR A 140 -6.56 -10.22 26.67
C THR A 140 -6.79 -10.84 25.29
N ALA A 141 -7.14 -10.04 24.28
CA ALA A 141 -7.49 -10.54 22.96
C ALA A 141 -6.36 -11.34 22.30
N VAL A 142 -5.10 -10.88 22.41
CA VAL A 142 -3.93 -11.62 21.89
C VAL A 142 -3.81 -12.99 22.56
N LEU A 143 -3.88 -13.05 23.89
CA LEU A 143 -3.86 -14.31 24.65
C LEU A 143 -4.96 -15.28 24.19
N ARG A 144 -6.19 -14.80 24.01
CA ARG A 144 -7.31 -15.62 23.54
C ARG A 144 -7.04 -16.20 22.15
N VAL A 145 -6.47 -15.41 21.24
CA VAL A 145 -6.11 -15.92 19.90
C VAL A 145 -5.04 -17.00 20.01
N PHE A 146 -3.97 -16.78 20.78
CA PHE A 146 -2.93 -17.79 20.98
C PHE A 146 -3.48 -19.09 21.58
N ALA A 147 -4.39 -19.00 22.56
CA ALA A 147 -5.05 -20.16 23.14
C ALA A 147 -5.91 -20.89 22.10
N LYS A 148 -6.75 -20.15 21.36
CA LYS A 148 -7.61 -20.68 20.31
C LYS A 148 -6.82 -21.45 19.26
N VAL A 149 -5.78 -20.84 18.67
CA VAL A 149 -4.98 -21.49 17.61
C VAL A 149 -4.17 -22.67 18.14
N PHE A 150 -3.70 -22.61 19.39
CA PHE A 150 -3.02 -23.73 20.03
C PHE A 150 -3.96 -24.92 20.23
N TYR A 151 -5.17 -24.70 20.74
CA TYR A 151 -6.14 -25.79 20.92
C TYR A 151 -6.63 -26.36 19.58
N ASN A 152 -6.85 -25.50 18.59
CA ASN A 152 -7.18 -25.96 17.23
C ASN A 152 -6.06 -26.84 16.66
N HIS A 153 -4.79 -26.49 16.89
CA HIS A 153 -3.63 -27.31 16.49
C HIS A 153 -3.60 -28.69 17.17
N LEU A 154 -4.10 -28.80 18.41
CA LEU A 154 -4.27 -30.08 19.11
C LEU A 154 -5.50 -30.88 18.63
N GLY A 155 -6.32 -30.33 17.73
CA GLY A 155 -7.58 -30.94 17.27
C GLY A 155 -8.79 -30.66 18.18
N PHE A 156 -8.63 -29.79 19.17
CA PHE A 156 -9.71 -29.35 20.07
C PHE A 156 -10.47 -28.15 19.50
N TYR A 157 -11.63 -27.83 20.07
CA TYR A 157 -12.48 -26.72 19.66
C TYR A 157 -12.03 -25.41 20.31
N GLY A 158 -11.00 -24.78 19.75
CA GLY A 158 -10.39 -23.57 20.29
C GLY A 158 -11.28 -22.32 20.29
N GLU A 159 -12.42 -22.32 19.58
CA GLU A 159 -13.41 -21.24 19.61
C GLU A 159 -14.07 -21.09 20.99
N ASP A 160 -14.16 -22.18 21.75
CA ASP A 160 -14.71 -22.19 23.11
C ASP A 160 -13.70 -22.85 24.07
N LEU A 161 -13.07 -22.04 24.92
CA LEU A 161 -12.08 -22.49 25.89
C LEU A 161 -12.62 -23.52 26.89
N LYS A 162 -13.92 -23.49 27.21
CA LYS A 162 -14.54 -24.46 28.12
C LYS A 162 -14.56 -25.84 27.48
N ILE A 163 -14.94 -25.90 26.20
CA ILE A 163 -14.94 -27.14 25.42
C ILE A 163 -13.52 -27.63 25.15
N ALA A 164 -12.60 -26.75 24.76
CA ALA A 164 -11.20 -27.13 24.53
C ALA A 164 -10.57 -27.76 25.79
N LYS A 165 -10.85 -27.21 26.99
CA LYS A 165 -10.39 -27.77 28.26
C LYS A 165 -11.01 -29.14 28.56
N LEU A 166 -12.30 -29.33 28.27
CA LEU A 166 -12.94 -30.63 28.41
C LEU A 166 -12.29 -31.66 27.49
N GLU A 167 -12.15 -31.35 26.20
CA GLU A 167 -11.56 -32.27 25.23
C GLU A 167 -10.12 -32.63 25.61
N ARG A 168 -9.33 -31.65 26.05
CA ARG A 168 -7.98 -31.89 26.58
C ARG A 168 -7.98 -32.79 27.81
N PHE A 169 -8.92 -32.58 28.74
CA PHE A 169 -9.03 -33.42 29.95
C PHE A 169 -9.41 -34.87 29.61
N VAL A 170 -10.33 -35.05 28.66
CA VAL A 170 -10.72 -36.36 28.12
C VAL A 170 -9.52 -37.04 27.45
N ASP A 171 -8.75 -36.29 26.66
CA ASP A 171 -7.57 -36.77 25.95
C ASP A 171 -6.44 -37.20 26.88
N GLN A 172 -6.14 -36.40 27.92
CA GLN A 172 -5.18 -36.77 28.96
C GLN A 172 -5.53 -38.06 29.71
N ARG A 173 -6.80 -38.47 29.71
CA ARG A 173 -7.27 -39.74 30.28
C ARG A 173 -7.30 -40.89 29.27
N GLY A 174 -6.93 -40.65 28.02
CA GLY A 174 -6.99 -41.63 26.93
C GLY A 174 -8.43 -42.02 26.57
N LYS A 175 -9.40 -41.13 26.80
CA LYS A 175 -10.84 -41.41 26.63
C LYS A 175 -11.47 -40.71 25.42
N THR A 176 -10.68 -40.10 24.54
CA THR A 176 -11.18 -39.33 23.39
C THR A 176 -12.10 -40.15 22.48
N ASP A 177 -11.69 -41.34 22.07
CA ASP A 177 -12.50 -42.20 21.20
C ASP A 177 -13.76 -42.70 21.89
N ALA A 178 -13.65 -43.07 23.18
CA ALA A 178 -14.80 -43.48 23.98
C ALA A 178 -15.80 -42.33 24.15
N PHE A 179 -15.33 -41.12 24.40
CA PHE A 179 -16.16 -39.92 24.51
C PHE A 179 -16.93 -39.66 23.23
N ARG A 180 -16.23 -39.63 22.08
CA ARG A 180 -16.84 -39.38 20.77
C ARG A 180 -17.88 -40.45 20.43
N LYS A 181 -17.56 -41.72 20.66
CA LYS A 181 -18.46 -42.84 20.39
C LYS A 181 -19.73 -42.79 21.24
N VAL A 182 -19.58 -42.63 22.57
CA VAL A 182 -20.74 -42.58 23.47
C VAL A 182 -21.59 -41.35 23.19
N PHE A 183 -20.97 -40.21 22.86
CA PHE A 183 -21.73 -39.02 22.45
C PHE A 183 -22.56 -39.27 21.19
N GLU A 184 -21.97 -39.89 20.15
CA GLU A 184 -22.68 -40.21 18.91
C GLU A 184 -23.83 -41.20 19.14
N GLU A 185 -23.67 -42.17 20.04
CA GLU A 185 -24.73 -43.10 20.45
C GLU A 185 -25.90 -42.41 21.16
N VAL A 186 -25.64 -41.36 21.93
CA VAL A 186 -26.65 -40.62 22.71
C VAL A 186 -27.33 -39.52 21.89
N ASN A 187 -26.53 -38.67 21.22
CA ASN A 187 -27.00 -37.50 20.47
C ASN A 187 -27.45 -37.84 19.04
N GLY A 188 -26.92 -38.92 18.46
CA GLY A 188 -27.20 -39.35 17.09
C GLY A 188 -26.34 -38.69 16.01
N ALA A 189 -25.41 -37.80 16.37
CA ALA A 189 -24.47 -37.16 15.45
C ALA A 189 -23.04 -37.09 16.02
N PRO A 190 -21.99 -37.01 15.17
CA PRO A 190 -20.61 -36.97 15.64
C PRO A 190 -20.29 -35.72 16.47
N TRP A 191 -19.58 -35.89 17.59
CA TRP A 191 -19.16 -34.79 18.48
C TRP A 191 -18.44 -33.65 17.74
N ILE A 192 -17.58 -33.97 16.77
CA ILE A 192 -16.80 -32.97 16.02
C ILE A 192 -17.71 -32.00 15.24
N GLU A 193 -18.86 -32.49 14.77
CA GLU A 193 -19.83 -31.71 13.99
C GLU A 193 -20.76 -30.89 14.88
N THR A 194 -21.06 -31.38 16.09
CA THR A 194 -22.07 -30.78 16.98
C THR A 194 -21.50 -29.96 18.13
N ARG A 195 -20.19 -30.07 18.43
CA ARG A 195 -19.53 -29.36 19.55
C ARG A 195 -19.68 -27.83 19.52
N ALA A 196 -19.89 -27.22 18.36
CA ALA A 196 -20.18 -25.78 18.23
C ALA A 196 -21.56 -25.39 18.80
N SER A 197 -22.48 -26.35 18.93
CA SER A 197 -23.84 -26.18 19.44
C SER A 197 -24.08 -26.95 20.76
N TYR A 198 -23.00 -27.27 21.49
CA TYR A 198 -23.05 -28.06 22.73
C TYR A 198 -24.05 -27.50 23.76
N ALA A 199 -24.28 -26.19 23.77
CA ALA A 199 -25.19 -25.51 24.68
C ALA A 199 -26.65 -26.03 24.59
N PHE A 200 -27.04 -26.65 23.48
CA PHE A 200 -28.38 -27.22 23.30
C PHE A 200 -28.50 -28.70 23.72
N PHE A 201 -27.38 -29.34 24.07
CA PHE A 201 -27.29 -30.78 24.31
C PHE A 201 -26.90 -31.09 25.78
N GLU A 202 -27.47 -30.37 26.74
CA GLU A 202 -27.14 -30.53 28.18
C GLU A 202 -27.29 -31.98 28.64
N ASP A 203 -28.46 -32.58 28.45
CA ASP A 203 -28.74 -33.93 28.94
C ASP A 203 -27.84 -34.98 28.28
N ASP A 204 -27.55 -34.83 26.98
CA ASP A 204 -26.66 -35.72 26.23
C ASP A 204 -25.24 -35.64 26.78
N ILE A 205 -24.71 -34.42 26.95
CA ILE A 205 -23.36 -34.19 27.46
C ILE A 205 -23.25 -34.67 28.91
N VAL A 206 -24.25 -34.41 29.75
CA VAL A 206 -24.30 -34.91 31.13
C VAL A 206 -24.29 -36.44 31.15
N SER A 207 -25.05 -37.11 30.29
CA SER A 207 -25.04 -38.58 30.15
C SER A 207 -23.66 -39.11 29.74
N VAL A 208 -23.01 -38.46 28.77
CA VAL A 208 -21.67 -38.84 28.28
C VAL A 208 -20.61 -38.63 29.37
N LEU A 209 -20.64 -37.50 30.08
CA LEU A 209 -19.70 -37.22 31.17
C LEU A 209 -19.83 -38.22 32.32
N GLN A 210 -21.06 -38.63 32.66
CA GLN A 210 -21.29 -39.69 33.65
C GLN A 210 -20.71 -41.02 33.17
N SER A 211 -21.06 -41.43 31.95
CA SER A 211 -20.69 -42.74 31.41
C SER A 211 -19.19 -42.87 31.15
N VAL A 212 -18.56 -41.84 30.60
CA VAL A 212 -17.17 -41.87 30.15
C VAL A 212 -16.21 -41.40 31.24
N LEU A 213 -16.53 -40.33 31.95
CA LEU A 213 -15.64 -39.76 32.97
C LEU A 213 -15.97 -40.20 34.41
N GLY A 214 -17.10 -40.87 34.63
CA GLY A 214 -17.52 -41.33 35.96
C GLY A 214 -17.95 -40.18 36.88
N MET A 215 -18.35 -39.04 36.31
CA MET A 215 -18.88 -37.91 37.07
C MET A 215 -20.25 -38.28 37.66
N SER A 216 -20.63 -37.69 38.79
CA SER A 216 -22.04 -37.72 39.21
C SER A 216 -22.87 -36.79 38.33
N GLU A 217 -24.18 -37.05 38.20
CA GLU A 217 -25.09 -36.18 37.47
C GLU A 217 -24.99 -34.72 37.92
N THR A 218 -24.97 -34.48 39.24
CA THR A 218 -24.84 -33.15 39.81
C THR A 218 -23.54 -32.47 39.42
N ALA A 219 -22.41 -33.19 39.43
CA ALA A 219 -21.12 -32.63 39.03
C ALA A 219 -21.08 -32.31 37.52
N ALA A 220 -21.67 -33.17 36.69
CA ALA A 220 -21.74 -32.96 35.24
C ALA A 220 -22.64 -31.77 34.88
N ARG A 221 -23.83 -31.66 35.51
CA ARG A 221 -24.72 -30.49 35.36
C ARG A 221 -24.09 -29.21 35.88
N ASN A 222 -23.38 -29.25 37.01
CA ASN A 222 -22.68 -28.08 37.54
C ASN A 222 -21.55 -27.62 36.59
N TRP A 223 -20.80 -28.55 35.99
CA TRP A 223 -19.80 -28.20 34.98
C TRP A 223 -20.47 -27.58 33.74
N PHE A 224 -21.55 -28.18 33.23
CA PHE A 224 -22.24 -27.68 32.03
C PHE A 224 -22.83 -26.28 32.25
N ASN A 225 -23.56 -26.09 33.36
CA ASN A 225 -24.21 -24.82 33.70
C ASN A 225 -23.28 -23.79 34.36
N GLY A 226 -22.07 -24.19 34.75
CA GLY A 226 -21.11 -23.30 35.40
C GLY A 226 -20.64 -22.20 34.45
N GLU A 227 -20.76 -20.96 34.90
CA GLU A 227 -20.08 -19.78 34.36
C GLU A 227 -18.60 -19.79 34.76
N GLU A 228 -17.89 -20.91 34.60
CA GLU A 228 -16.42 -20.84 34.65
C GLU A 228 -16.01 -19.93 33.48
N ASN A 229 -15.92 -18.63 33.77
CA ASN A 229 -15.14 -17.67 33.04
C ASN A 229 -13.82 -18.36 32.87
N ALA A 230 -13.56 -18.85 31.66
CA ALA A 230 -12.31 -19.48 31.31
C ALA A 230 -11.24 -18.39 31.21
N ASP A 231 -11.06 -17.63 32.30
CA ASP A 231 -9.98 -16.68 32.53
C ASP A 231 -8.70 -17.50 32.54
N MET A 232 -8.18 -17.67 31.34
CA MET A 232 -6.90 -18.26 31.09
C MET A 232 -5.86 -17.19 31.38
N SER A 233 -4.90 -17.50 32.24
CA SER A 233 -3.72 -16.67 32.38
C SER A 233 -2.67 -17.05 31.34
N ILE A 234 -1.78 -16.11 30.99
CA ILE A 234 -0.61 -16.37 30.13
C ILE A 234 0.21 -17.54 30.69
N LYS A 235 0.41 -17.56 32.02
CA LYS A 235 1.16 -18.62 32.70
C LYS A 235 0.54 -20.00 32.48
N GLN A 236 -0.79 -20.12 32.63
CA GLN A 236 -1.49 -21.37 32.36
C GLN A 236 -1.27 -21.81 30.91
N LEU A 237 -1.56 -20.94 29.92
CA LEU A 237 -1.39 -21.28 28.51
C LEU A 237 0.04 -21.77 28.20
N VAL A 238 1.06 -21.08 28.72
CA VAL A 238 2.47 -21.46 28.49
C VAL A 238 2.83 -22.77 29.18
N GLU A 239 2.30 -23.06 30.38
CA GLU A 239 2.48 -24.37 31.03
C GLU A 239 1.85 -25.50 30.21
N GLU A 240 0.71 -25.26 29.57
CA GLU A 240 0.06 -26.22 28.67
C GLU A 240 0.87 -26.45 27.39
N ILE A 241 1.34 -25.37 26.74
CA ILE A 241 2.23 -25.45 25.58
C ILE A 241 3.50 -26.22 25.92
N LYS A 242 4.11 -25.92 27.08
CA LYS A 242 5.31 -26.62 27.55
C LYS A 242 5.04 -28.10 27.75
N THR A 243 3.91 -28.45 28.37
CA THR A 243 3.53 -29.85 28.60
C THR A 243 3.38 -30.59 27.27
N TYR A 244 2.75 -29.96 26.27
CA TYR A 244 2.64 -30.52 24.93
C TYR A 244 4.01 -30.76 24.28
N VAL A 245 4.87 -29.73 24.26
CA VAL A 245 6.22 -29.80 23.67
C VAL A 245 7.10 -30.84 24.36
N ASP A 246 7.03 -30.96 25.69
CA ASP A 246 7.80 -31.94 26.45
C ASP A 246 7.26 -33.37 26.34
N SER A 247 5.98 -33.55 25.99
CA SER A 247 5.39 -34.88 25.73
C SER A 247 5.87 -35.52 24.42
N LYS A 248 6.52 -34.73 23.54
CA LYS A 248 7.09 -35.16 22.27
C LYS A 248 8.55 -35.62 22.47
N GLY A 249 9.41 -35.38 21.48
CA GLY A 249 10.84 -35.68 21.55
C GLY A 249 11.65 -34.57 22.24
N LYS A 250 12.85 -34.91 22.73
CA LYS A 250 13.77 -33.95 23.37
C LYS A 250 14.08 -32.75 22.48
N ASP A 251 14.23 -32.99 21.19
CA ASP A 251 14.63 -32.00 20.21
C ASP A 251 13.44 -31.31 19.53
N PHE A 252 12.21 -31.73 19.83
CA PHE A 252 11.00 -31.18 19.20
C PHE A 252 10.90 -29.65 19.34
N ARG A 253 10.37 -29.00 18.30
CA ARG A 253 10.14 -27.56 18.24
C ARG A 253 8.71 -27.23 17.85
N LEU A 254 8.19 -26.15 18.40
CA LEU A 254 6.88 -25.59 18.03
C LEU A 254 7.05 -24.13 17.62
N LEU A 255 6.45 -23.75 16.49
CA LEU A 255 6.52 -22.39 15.96
C LEU A 255 5.13 -21.75 15.97
N PHE A 256 5.02 -20.57 16.57
CA PHE A 256 3.89 -19.67 16.36
C PHE A 256 4.29 -18.64 15.30
N CYS A 257 3.68 -18.73 14.12
CA CYS A 257 3.89 -17.82 13.00
C CYS A 257 2.66 -16.91 12.88
N VAL A 258 2.77 -15.69 13.39
CA VAL A 258 1.65 -14.75 13.54
C VAL A 258 1.76 -13.66 12.49
N ASP A 259 0.81 -13.63 11.55
CA ASP A 259 0.75 -12.62 10.49
C ASP A 259 -0.13 -11.43 10.88
N GLU A 260 0.21 -10.22 10.41
CA GLU A 260 -0.50 -8.94 10.62
C GLU A 260 -0.58 -8.47 12.08
N VAL A 261 0.39 -8.83 12.92
CA VAL A 261 0.44 -8.39 14.33
C VAL A 261 0.48 -6.87 14.48
N GLY A 262 1.27 -6.20 13.65
CA GLY A 262 1.39 -4.74 13.69
C GLY A 262 0.05 -4.03 13.45
N GLN A 263 -0.73 -4.49 12.47
CA GLN A 263 -2.04 -3.93 12.16
C GLN A 263 -3.08 -4.28 13.23
N TYR A 264 -3.04 -5.51 13.75
CA TYR A 264 -3.96 -5.94 14.80
C TYR A 264 -3.81 -5.15 16.09
N ILE A 265 -2.57 -4.86 16.48
CA ILE A 265 -2.26 -4.05 17.66
C ILE A 265 -2.52 -2.56 17.37
N GLY A 266 -2.09 -2.05 16.22
CA GLY A 266 -2.17 -0.61 15.92
C GLY A 266 -1.44 0.21 16.99
N ASP A 267 -2.14 1.20 17.55
CA ASP A 267 -1.64 2.06 18.62
C ASP A 267 -2.01 1.56 20.04
N ASP A 268 -2.57 0.34 20.17
CA ASP A 268 -3.00 -0.22 21.47
C ASP A 268 -1.81 -0.80 22.26
N SER A 269 -1.37 -0.06 23.28
CA SER A 269 -0.25 -0.45 24.12
C SER A 269 -0.53 -1.68 25.00
N ASP A 270 -1.79 -1.89 25.41
CA ASP A 270 -2.18 -3.03 26.25
C ASP A 270 -2.05 -4.36 25.46
N LEU A 271 -2.47 -4.37 24.20
CA LEU A 271 -2.32 -5.54 23.33
C LEU A 271 -0.83 -5.86 23.08
N MET A 272 0.01 -4.84 22.91
CA MET A 272 1.46 -5.02 22.75
C MET A 272 2.10 -5.61 24.02
N ILE A 273 1.73 -5.10 25.20
CA ILE A 273 2.19 -5.63 26.48
C ILE A 273 1.74 -7.09 26.65
N ASN A 274 0.53 -7.44 26.20
CA ASN A 274 0.02 -8.81 26.24
C ASN A 274 0.87 -9.76 25.37
N LEU A 275 1.14 -9.38 24.12
CA LEU A 275 2.02 -10.14 23.22
C LEU A 275 3.42 -10.33 23.82
N GLN A 276 4.01 -9.26 24.35
CA GLN A 276 5.31 -9.31 25.02
C GLN A 276 5.30 -10.32 26.16
N SER A 277 4.30 -10.26 27.03
CA SER A 277 4.19 -11.13 28.20
C SER A 277 4.11 -12.61 27.81
N ILE A 278 3.42 -12.92 26.71
CA ILE A 278 3.39 -14.27 26.14
C ILE A 278 4.79 -14.70 25.67
N VAL A 279 5.47 -13.88 24.86
CA VAL A 279 6.82 -14.19 24.33
C VAL A 279 7.83 -14.38 25.46
N GLU A 280 7.76 -13.56 26.51
CA GLU A 280 8.64 -13.64 27.68
C GLU A 280 8.41 -14.93 28.48
N GLU A 281 7.17 -15.24 28.81
CA GLU A 281 6.86 -16.46 29.58
C GLU A 281 7.21 -17.72 28.76
N VAL A 282 6.94 -17.71 27.45
CA VAL A 282 7.36 -18.78 26.52
C VAL A 282 8.87 -18.95 26.51
N GLY A 283 9.64 -17.86 26.33
CA GLY A 283 11.10 -17.89 26.33
C GLY A 283 11.67 -18.46 27.64
N SER A 284 11.13 -18.02 28.78
CA SER A 284 11.55 -18.45 30.12
C SER A 284 11.29 -19.94 30.37
N LYS A 285 10.10 -20.44 30.01
CA LYS A 285 9.64 -21.80 30.33
C LYS A 285 10.08 -22.85 29.30
N CYS A 286 10.07 -22.49 28.02
CA CYS A 286 10.34 -23.41 26.91
C CYS A 286 11.79 -23.37 26.43
N ARG A 287 12.57 -22.33 26.80
CA ARG A 287 14.02 -22.20 26.60
C ARG A 287 14.52 -22.58 25.20
N GLY A 288 13.88 -22.04 24.16
CA GLY A 288 14.27 -22.25 22.76
C GLY A 288 13.53 -23.39 22.06
N LYS A 289 12.67 -24.14 22.77
CA LYS A 289 11.80 -25.15 22.15
C LYS A 289 10.58 -24.58 21.43
N VAL A 290 10.14 -23.39 21.82
CA VAL A 290 9.00 -22.69 21.23
C VAL A 290 9.45 -21.34 20.72
N TRP A 291 9.07 -21.00 19.48
CA TRP A 291 9.41 -19.75 18.84
C TRP A 291 8.16 -18.96 18.48
N VAL A 292 8.25 -17.63 18.57
CA VAL A 292 7.16 -16.73 18.19
C VAL A 292 7.70 -15.75 17.14
N MET A 293 7.18 -15.89 15.93
CA MET A 293 7.54 -15.08 14.76
C MET A 293 6.35 -14.21 14.39
N VAL A 294 6.57 -12.90 14.25
CA VAL A 294 5.48 -11.95 13.96
C VAL A 294 5.81 -11.07 12.76
N THR A 295 4.80 -10.69 11.98
CA THR A 295 4.93 -9.68 10.92
C THR A 295 4.30 -8.34 11.33
N SER A 296 4.92 -7.24 10.92
CA SER A 296 4.41 -5.89 11.11
C SER A 296 4.81 -4.99 9.95
N GLN A 297 4.00 -3.96 9.65
CA GLN A 297 4.39 -2.93 8.68
C GLN A 297 5.54 -2.08 9.22
N GLU A 298 5.51 -1.85 10.52
CA GLU A 298 6.44 -0.99 11.23
C GLU A 298 7.61 -1.76 11.83
N ALA A 299 8.77 -1.09 11.88
CA ALA A 299 9.86 -1.56 12.71
C ALA A 299 9.42 -1.54 14.16
N ILE A 300 9.83 -2.53 14.95
CA ILE A 300 9.47 -2.58 16.37
C ILE A 300 9.83 -1.28 17.11
N ASP A 301 10.88 -0.58 16.66
CA ASP A 301 11.34 0.68 17.24
C ASP A 301 10.42 1.88 16.95
N SER A 302 9.59 1.86 15.90
CA SER A 302 8.63 2.95 15.60
C SER A 302 7.31 2.74 16.34
N VAL A 303 6.80 1.51 16.38
CA VAL A 303 5.58 1.13 17.14
C VAL A 303 5.71 1.52 18.62
N ILE A 304 6.94 1.46 19.14
CA ILE A 304 7.26 1.73 20.54
C ILE A 304 7.43 3.23 20.85
N LYS A 305 7.81 4.07 19.87
CA LYS A 305 8.14 5.48 20.12
C LYS A 305 6.95 6.36 20.50
N ILE A 306 5.72 5.86 20.33
CA ILE A 306 4.50 6.58 20.65
C ILE A 306 4.18 6.49 22.17
N SER A 307 4.87 5.67 22.97
CA SER A 307 4.51 5.47 24.39
C SER A 307 5.66 5.04 25.32
N GLY A 308 6.42 6.00 25.84
CA GLY A 308 7.18 5.90 27.13
C GLY A 308 8.41 4.97 27.22
N ASP A 309 9.21 5.18 28.28
CA ASP A 309 10.53 4.54 28.53
C ASP A 309 10.49 3.03 28.90
N ASP A 310 9.31 2.47 29.21
CA ASP A 310 9.17 1.08 29.70
C ASP A 310 9.40 0.00 28.63
N PHE A 311 9.49 0.38 27.36
CA PHE A 311 9.54 -0.54 26.22
C PHE A 311 10.96 -0.94 25.75
N SER A 312 12.03 -0.44 26.37
CA SER A 312 13.40 -0.91 26.13
C SER A 312 13.58 -2.42 26.40
N LYS A 313 12.72 -3.01 27.25
CA LYS A 313 12.66 -4.45 27.52
C LYS A 313 12.10 -5.28 26.35
N ILE A 314 11.17 -4.72 25.55
CA ILE A 314 10.56 -5.41 24.39
C ILE A 314 11.59 -5.68 23.30
N GLN A 315 12.44 -4.69 23.05
CA GLN A 315 13.56 -4.78 22.13
C GLN A 315 14.51 -5.96 22.45
N GLY A 316 14.63 -6.31 23.72
CA GLY A 316 15.49 -7.39 24.21
C GLY A 316 14.92 -8.80 24.04
N ARG A 317 13.63 -8.96 23.69
CA ARG A 317 12.93 -10.25 23.52
C ARG A 317 12.72 -10.63 22.04
N PHE A 318 12.57 -9.63 21.18
CA PHE A 318 12.61 -9.76 19.72
C PHE A 318 14.03 -9.44 19.21
N ASN A 319 15.01 -10.27 19.56
CA ASN A 319 16.42 -10.02 19.22
C ASN A 319 16.71 -10.21 17.74
N THR A 320 15.94 -11.04 17.05
CA THR A 320 16.07 -11.24 15.60
C THR A 320 15.09 -10.32 14.90
N ARG A 321 15.60 -9.28 14.26
CA ARG A 321 14.81 -8.29 13.53
C ARG A 321 15.15 -8.37 12.05
N LEU A 322 14.14 -8.64 11.24
CA LEU A 322 14.28 -8.86 9.81
C LEU A 322 13.43 -7.80 9.12
N SER A 323 14.08 -6.85 8.43
CA SER A 323 13.37 -5.73 7.79
C SER A 323 13.45 -5.89 6.28
N LEU A 324 12.31 -6.17 5.64
CA LEU A 324 12.21 -6.35 4.20
C LEU A 324 11.97 -5.00 3.50
N SER A 325 12.94 -4.61 2.68
CA SER A 325 12.93 -3.39 1.87
C SER A 325 12.25 -3.54 0.51
N SER A 326 12.06 -2.42 -0.19
CA SER A 326 11.47 -2.37 -1.53
C SER A 326 12.37 -2.97 -2.60
N ALA A 327 13.68 -2.87 -2.43
CA ALA A 327 14.66 -3.41 -3.37
C ALA A 327 14.50 -4.93 -3.57
N SER A 328 14.05 -5.65 -2.54
CA SER A 328 13.73 -7.08 -2.65
C SER A 328 12.58 -7.31 -3.64
N VAL A 329 11.55 -6.46 -3.65
CA VAL A 329 10.39 -6.66 -4.53
C VAL A 329 10.76 -6.49 -6.00
N ASP A 330 11.59 -5.49 -6.31
CA ASP A 330 12.10 -5.27 -7.67
C ASP A 330 12.87 -6.49 -8.19
N GLU A 331 13.76 -7.06 -7.36
CA GLU A 331 14.51 -8.27 -7.72
C GLU A 331 13.58 -9.48 -7.92
N VAL A 332 12.55 -9.62 -7.07
CA VAL A 332 11.54 -10.68 -7.21
C VAL A 332 10.75 -10.53 -8.52
N ILE A 333 10.31 -9.33 -8.89
CA ILE A 333 9.57 -9.12 -10.15
C ILE A 333 10.47 -9.46 -11.34
N LYS A 334 11.71 -8.96 -11.35
CA LYS A 334 12.70 -9.21 -12.42
C LYS A 334 12.94 -10.71 -12.62
N ARG A 335 13.11 -11.48 -11.53
CA ARG A 335 13.40 -12.93 -11.59
C ARG A 335 12.17 -13.81 -11.73
N ARG A 336 11.04 -13.43 -11.13
CA ARG A 336 9.83 -14.28 -11.13
C ARG A 336 8.97 -14.04 -12.35
N ILE A 337 8.87 -12.79 -12.81
CA ILE A 337 7.95 -12.39 -13.89
C ILE A 337 8.72 -12.13 -15.18
N LEU A 338 9.80 -11.36 -15.11
CA LEU A 338 10.45 -10.77 -16.28
C LEU A 338 11.72 -11.51 -16.72
N GLU A 339 12.04 -12.65 -16.13
CA GLU A 339 13.24 -13.41 -16.45
C GLU A 339 13.25 -13.76 -17.94
N LYS A 340 14.34 -13.42 -18.64
CA LYS A 340 14.44 -13.49 -20.10
C LYS A 340 15.05 -14.81 -20.57
N THR A 341 14.61 -15.26 -21.74
CA THR A 341 15.34 -16.30 -22.49
C THR A 341 16.68 -15.73 -22.96
N GLU A 342 17.66 -16.60 -23.23
CA GLU A 342 19.00 -16.18 -23.66
C GLU A 342 18.94 -15.33 -24.96
N ASP A 343 18.12 -15.76 -25.92
CA ASP A 343 17.90 -15.05 -27.19
C ASP A 343 17.28 -13.67 -26.97
N ALA A 344 16.32 -13.56 -26.06
CA ALA A 344 15.67 -12.29 -25.74
C ALA A 344 16.61 -11.33 -25.00
N ASP A 345 17.43 -11.83 -24.07
CA ASP A 345 18.44 -11.01 -23.38
C ASP A 345 19.45 -10.42 -24.37
N ALA A 346 19.96 -11.25 -25.30
CA ALA A 346 20.88 -10.80 -26.34
C ALA A 346 20.22 -9.76 -27.26
N LEU A 347 18.99 -10.00 -27.71
CA LEU A 347 18.23 -9.06 -28.54
C LEU A 347 18.03 -7.71 -27.84
N LEU A 348 17.56 -7.71 -26.60
CA LEU A 348 17.26 -6.49 -25.85
C LEU A 348 18.53 -5.68 -25.57
N ARG A 349 19.67 -6.32 -25.30
CA ARG A 349 20.95 -5.62 -25.16
C ARG A 349 21.37 -4.94 -26.46
N MET A 350 21.24 -5.61 -27.61
CA MET A 350 21.53 -4.99 -28.92
C MET A 350 20.59 -3.82 -29.22
N VAL A 351 19.31 -3.95 -28.89
CA VAL A 351 18.31 -2.87 -29.03
C VAL A 351 18.72 -1.68 -28.16
N TYR A 352 19.11 -1.91 -26.92
CA TYR A 352 19.59 -0.85 -26.04
C TYR A 352 20.83 -0.16 -26.59
N ASP A 353 21.85 -0.91 -27.02
CA ASP A 353 23.09 -0.33 -27.55
C ASP A 353 22.82 0.63 -28.72
N LYS A 354 21.85 0.26 -29.58
CA LYS A 354 21.41 1.08 -30.70
C LYS A 354 20.58 2.31 -30.27
N GLU A 355 19.66 2.15 -29.34
CA GLU A 355 18.62 3.15 -29.01
C GLU A 355 18.85 3.91 -27.68
N HIS A 356 19.95 3.67 -26.96
CA HIS A 356 20.18 4.21 -25.61
C HIS A 356 20.05 5.74 -25.54
N ALA A 357 20.49 6.47 -26.57
CA ALA A 357 20.36 7.93 -26.64
C ALA A 357 18.89 8.38 -26.73
N VAL A 358 18.08 7.66 -27.50
CA VAL A 358 16.62 7.89 -27.63
C VAL A 358 15.94 7.60 -26.30
N LEU A 359 16.25 6.45 -25.68
CA LEU A 359 15.69 6.06 -24.39
C LEU A 359 15.99 7.07 -23.28
N LYS A 360 17.22 7.61 -23.25
CA LYS A 360 17.60 8.65 -22.30
C LYS A 360 16.79 9.94 -22.49
N ASN A 361 16.51 10.33 -23.74
CA ASN A 361 15.68 11.51 -24.04
C ASN A 361 14.21 11.30 -23.66
N LEU A 362 13.65 10.13 -23.99
CA LEU A 362 12.27 9.76 -23.67
C LEU A 362 12.04 9.88 -22.15
N PHE A 363 12.90 9.27 -21.34
CA PHE A 363 12.76 9.19 -19.87
C PHE A 363 13.51 10.29 -19.11
N THR A 364 13.45 11.52 -19.62
CA THR A 364 13.85 12.73 -18.90
C THR A 364 12.63 13.39 -18.26
N PHE A 365 12.69 13.58 -16.94
CA PHE A 365 11.66 14.23 -16.13
C PHE A 365 12.07 15.67 -15.77
N SER A 366 11.10 16.57 -15.70
CA SER A 366 11.26 17.93 -15.17
C SER A 366 10.90 17.98 -13.69
N GLU A 367 11.71 18.61 -12.85
CA GLU A 367 11.42 18.83 -11.42
C GLU A 367 11.08 17.54 -10.65
N ALA A 368 11.75 16.43 -10.97
CA ALA A 368 11.57 15.15 -10.27
C ALA A 368 12.76 14.79 -9.38
N VAL A 369 12.55 13.89 -8.42
CA VAL A 369 13.61 13.34 -7.56
C VAL A 369 14.61 12.52 -8.40
N LEU A 370 15.89 12.56 -8.03
CA LEU A 370 17.01 12.03 -8.83
C LEU A 370 16.96 10.51 -9.10
N ASP A 371 16.21 9.74 -8.31
CA ASP A 371 16.03 8.30 -8.48
C ASP A 371 14.90 7.95 -9.48
N ILE A 372 14.05 8.90 -9.85
CA ILE A 372 13.05 8.76 -10.91
C ILE A 372 13.73 8.94 -12.28
N LYS A 373 14.22 7.84 -12.84
CA LYS A 373 14.94 7.84 -14.12
C LYS A 373 14.67 6.60 -14.97
N GLY A 374 15.09 6.67 -16.24
CA GLY A 374 15.10 5.54 -17.16
C GLY A 374 16.21 4.52 -16.85
N TYR A 375 16.59 3.76 -17.87
CA TYR A 375 17.57 2.68 -17.79
C TYR A 375 19.00 3.17 -17.55
N ALA A 376 19.71 2.55 -16.60
CA ALA A 376 21.12 2.81 -16.33
C ALA A 376 22.04 2.20 -17.39
N ASP A 377 21.73 0.99 -17.85
CA ASP A 377 22.51 0.25 -18.85
C ASP A 377 21.64 -0.81 -19.57
N GLY A 378 22.25 -1.53 -20.53
CA GLY A 378 21.58 -2.56 -21.30
C GLY A 378 21.18 -3.81 -20.50
N ALA A 379 21.87 -4.08 -19.38
CA ALA A 379 21.50 -5.20 -18.50
C ALA A 379 20.24 -4.85 -17.70
N GLU A 380 20.13 -3.62 -17.19
CA GLU A 380 18.91 -3.13 -16.56
C GLU A 380 17.75 -3.05 -17.55
N PHE A 381 18.01 -2.59 -18.78
CA PHE A 381 17.02 -2.60 -19.86
C PHE A 381 16.45 -4.00 -20.09
N SER A 382 17.28 -5.00 -20.35
CA SER A 382 16.83 -6.38 -20.55
C SER A 382 16.06 -6.93 -19.34
N ALA A 383 16.57 -6.71 -18.13
CA ALA A 383 15.98 -7.22 -16.90
C ALA A 383 14.61 -6.61 -16.56
N THR A 384 14.36 -5.36 -16.97
CA THR A 384 13.10 -4.64 -16.67
C THR A 384 12.13 -4.60 -17.84
N TYR A 385 12.57 -4.82 -19.07
CA TYR A 385 11.72 -4.77 -20.26
C TYR A 385 10.47 -5.69 -20.13
N PRO A 386 9.26 -5.23 -20.49
CA PRO A 386 8.91 -3.97 -21.19
C PRO A 386 8.65 -2.75 -20.29
N PHE A 387 9.10 -2.80 -19.03
CA PHE A 387 8.95 -1.72 -18.06
C PHE A 387 10.17 -0.82 -18.02
N VAL A 388 10.02 0.35 -17.39
CA VAL A 388 11.06 1.36 -17.18
C VAL A 388 11.38 1.42 -15.68
N PRO A 389 12.65 1.57 -15.25
CA PRO A 389 13.03 1.49 -13.83
C PRO A 389 12.23 2.38 -12.88
N TYR A 390 11.92 3.62 -13.27
CA TYR A 390 11.11 4.52 -12.44
C TYR A 390 9.76 3.90 -12.03
N GLN A 391 9.18 3.01 -12.86
CA GLN A 391 7.84 2.46 -12.64
C GLN A 391 7.80 1.58 -11.39
N PHE A 392 8.90 0.88 -11.09
CA PHE A 392 9.06 0.06 -9.87
C PHE A 392 9.00 0.93 -8.60
N ILE A 393 9.55 2.14 -8.67
CA ILE A 393 9.55 3.10 -7.55
C ILE A 393 8.18 3.75 -7.40
N ILE A 394 7.61 4.29 -8.48
CA ILE A 394 6.36 5.04 -8.39
C ILE A 394 5.22 4.11 -7.97
N ILE A 395 5.09 2.91 -8.56
CA ILE A 395 3.95 2.03 -8.25
C ILE A 395 3.90 1.62 -6.77
N GLN A 396 5.06 1.46 -6.13
CA GLN A 396 5.16 1.22 -4.69
C GLN A 396 4.55 2.37 -3.89
N LYS A 397 4.91 3.61 -4.23
CA LYS A 397 4.38 4.81 -3.58
C LYS A 397 2.88 4.94 -3.82
N VAL A 398 2.42 4.69 -5.04
CA VAL A 398 0.99 4.70 -5.39
C VAL A 398 0.18 3.73 -4.55
N LEU A 399 0.65 2.48 -4.39
CA LEU A 399 -0.03 1.48 -3.55
C LEU A 399 -0.09 1.88 -2.07
N VAL A 400 0.95 2.58 -1.58
CA VAL A 400 0.96 3.13 -0.22
C VAL A 400 -0.08 4.25 -0.07
N GLU A 401 -0.13 5.19 -1.01
CA GLU A 401 -1.06 6.33 -0.94
C GLU A 401 -2.52 5.92 -1.13
N ILE A 402 -2.81 4.98 -2.04
CA ILE A 402 -4.18 4.42 -2.20
C ILE A 402 -4.68 3.82 -0.89
N ARG A 403 -3.80 3.16 -0.13
CA ARG A 403 -4.15 2.60 1.18
C ARG A 403 -4.40 3.68 2.21
N LYS A 404 -3.53 4.69 2.29
CA LYS A 404 -3.66 5.79 3.27
C LYS A 404 -4.96 6.57 3.08
N HIS A 405 -5.32 6.84 1.81
CA HIS A 405 -6.47 7.66 1.46
C HIS A 405 -7.75 6.85 1.19
N GLY A 406 -7.71 5.51 1.27
CA GLY A 406 -8.90 4.67 1.12
C GLY A 406 -9.56 4.38 2.48
N ASN A 407 -10.85 4.68 2.60
CA ASN A 407 -11.74 4.28 3.71
C ASN A 407 -11.80 2.75 3.93
N SER A 408 -11.36 1.97 2.94
CA SER A 408 -11.23 0.51 3.01
C SER A 408 -10.05 0.03 3.87
N GLY A 409 -9.30 0.96 4.49
CA GLY A 409 -8.12 0.71 5.34
C GLY A 409 -8.32 -0.23 6.54
N LYS A 410 -9.56 -0.67 6.85
CA LYS A 410 -9.83 -1.63 7.94
C LYS A 410 -10.10 -3.08 7.50
N HIS A 411 -10.33 -3.35 6.20
CA HIS A 411 -10.64 -4.71 5.70
C HIS A 411 -9.87 -5.10 4.43
N LEU A 412 -8.83 -4.37 4.04
CA LEU A 412 -7.90 -4.80 2.99
C LEU A 412 -6.99 -5.97 3.41
N SER A 413 -7.29 -6.63 4.53
CA SER A 413 -6.73 -7.92 4.96
C SER A 413 -7.23 -9.11 4.12
N GLY A 414 -8.11 -8.89 3.15
CA GLY A 414 -8.57 -9.89 2.20
C GLY A 414 -8.26 -9.55 0.73
N GLY A 415 -7.26 -10.20 0.14
CA GLY A 415 -7.52 -10.93 -1.12
C GLY A 415 -7.16 -10.35 -2.49
N GLU A 416 -6.94 -9.05 -2.74
CA GLU A 416 -7.20 -8.58 -4.12
C GLU A 416 -6.08 -7.88 -4.90
N ARG A 417 -4.83 -8.38 -4.88
CA ARG A 417 -3.71 -8.24 -5.90
C ARG A 417 -2.41 -7.62 -5.36
N SER A 418 -1.31 -8.38 -5.39
CA SER A 418 0.03 -7.93 -5.01
C SER A 418 0.72 -7.11 -6.12
N MET A 419 1.84 -6.46 -5.81
CA MET A 419 2.67 -5.76 -6.79
C MET A 419 3.08 -6.68 -7.97
N LEU A 420 3.27 -7.98 -7.71
CA LEU A 420 3.56 -8.97 -8.75
C LEU A 420 2.44 -9.07 -9.79
N SER A 421 1.18 -9.12 -9.36
CA SER A 421 0.03 -9.12 -10.30
C SER A 421 -0.05 -7.82 -11.09
N ALA A 422 0.33 -6.67 -10.53
CA ALA A 422 0.34 -5.40 -11.25
C ALA A 422 1.29 -5.43 -12.46
N PHE A 423 2.52 -5.91 -12.26
CA PHE A 423 3.47 -6.07 -13.35
C PHE A 423 3.07 -7.19 -14.31
N GLN A 424 2.52 -8.30 -13.83
CA GLN A 424 2.07 -9.38 -14.69
C GLN A 424 0.93 -8.93 -15.62
N GLU A 425 -0.13 -8.32 -15.07
CA GLU A 425 -1.29 -7.85 -15.83
C GLU A 425 -0.87 -6.78 -16.85
N ALA A 426 -0.02 -5.83 -16.44
CA ALA A 426 0.48 -4.80 -17.35
C ALA A 426 1.34 -5.39 -18.48
N ALA A 427 2.16 -6.41 -18.21
CA ALA A 427 2.91 -7.12 -19.24
C ALA A 427 1.98 -7.92 -20.18
N GLN A 428 0.94 -8.56 -19.65
CA GLN A 428 -0.07 -9.29 -20.44
C GLN A 428 -0.80 -8.37 -21.43
N ARG A 429 -1.02 -7.09 -21.10
CA ARG A 429 -1.64 -6.12 -22.02
C ARG A 429 -0.79 -5.84 -23.26
N VAL A 430 0.53 -5.94 -23.16
CA VAL A 430 1.46 -5.66 -24.27
C VAL A 430 2.08 -6.92 -24.87
N GLN A 431 1.72 -8.11 -24.38
CA GLN A 431 2.37 -9.39 -24.71
C GLN A 431 2.47 -9.71 -26.22
N GLY A 432 1.49 -9.25 -27.01
CA GLY A 432 1.44 -9.46 -28.46
C GLY A 432 2.24 -8.45 -29.30
N LYS A 433 2.81 -7.41 -28.68
CA LYS A 433 3.59 -6.35 -29.36
C LYS A 433 5.04 -6.79 -29.64
N ASP A 434 5.74 -5.99 -30.46
CA ASP A 434 7.13 -6.19 -30.84
C ASP A 434 8.11 -5.71 -29.75
N GLU A 435 9.41 -5.87 -30.00
CA GLU A 435 10.51 -5.45 -29.12
C GLU A 435 10.64 -3.93 -28.93
N ASN A 436 9.83 -3.12 -29.62
CA ASN A 436 9.83 -1.66 -29.47
C ASN A 436 8.80 -1.16 -28.46
N ALA A 437 7.82 -1.99 -28.13
CA ALA A 437 6.75 -1.60 -27.23
C ALA A 437 7.22 -1.46 -25.79
N LEU A 438 6.62 -0.51 -25.08
CA LEU A 438 6.81 -0.28 -23.65
C LEU A 438 5.44 -0.25 -22.97
N VAL A 439 5.44 -0.46 -21.66
CA VAL A 439 4.24 -0.32 -20.84
C VAL A 439 4.14 1.13 -20.37
N PRO A 440 3.12 1.92 -20.79
CA PRO A 440 2.89 3.25 -20.23
C PRO A 440 2.36 3.14 -18.80
N PHE A 441 2.68 4.11 -17.94
CA PHE A 441 2.38 4.01 -16.51
C PHE A 441 0.87 3.98 -16.22
N ALA A 442 0.04 4.56 -17.09
CA ALA A 442 -1.42 4.50 -17.01
C ALA A 442 -1.97 3.06 -16.96
N GLN A 443 -1.26 2.06 -17.50
CA GLN A 443 -1.70 0.65 -17.48
C GLN A 443 -1.81 0.09 -16.06
N PHE A 444 -1.04 0.60 -15.10
CA PHE A 444 -1.11 0.15 -13.72
C PHE A 444 -2.44 0.51 -13.04
N TYR A 445 -3.21 1.46 -13.59
CA TYR A 445 -4.55 1.79 -13.11
C TYR A 445 -5.46 0.57 -13.14
N ASP A 446 -5.42 -0.21 -14.23
CA ASP A 446 -6.27 -1.38 -14.41
C ASP A 446 -6.02 -2.46 -13.36
N THR A 447 -4.84 -2.49 -12.73
CA THR A 447 -4.57 -3.40 -11.61
C THR A 447 -5.05 -2.82 -10.29
N VAL A 448 -4.89 -1.50 -10.08
CA VAL A 448 -5.29 -0.90 -8.79
C VAL A 448 -6.77 -0.56 -8.70
N HIS A 449 -7.49 -0.49 -9.81
CA HIS A 449 -8.88 -0.03 -9.85
C HIS A 449 -9.78 -0.86 -8.91
N THR A 450 -9.51 -2.15 -8.72
CA THR A 450 -10.26 -3.05 -7.83
C THR A 450 -10.13 -2.71 -6.34
N PHE A 451 -9.18 -1.87 -5.96
CA PHE A 451 -9.03 -1.37 -4.58
C PHE A 451 -9.63 0.01 -4.36
N LEU A 452 -9.98 0.71 -5.44
CA LEU A 452 -10.42 2.09 -5.34
C LEU A 452 -11.86 2.16 -4.86
N GLU A 453 -12.22 3.21 -4.13
CA GLU A 453 -13.59 3.43 -3.72
C GLU A 453 -14.52 3.67 -4.92
N SER A 454 -15.80 3.35 -4.74
CA SER A 454 -16.83 3.52 -5.78
C SER A 454 -16.85 4.94 -6.39
N PRO A 455 -16.76 6.05 -5.62
CA PRO A 455 -16.77 7.40 -6.20
C PRO A 455 -15.63 7.63 -7.20
N ILE A 456 -14.43 7.14 -6.90
CA ILE A 456 -13.26 7.29 -7.77
C ILE A 456 -13.43 6.50 -9.07
N ARG A 457 -13.94 5.25 -8.97
CA ARG A 457 -14.20 4.42 -10.15
C ARG A 457 -15.26 5.04 -11.05
N ARG A 458 -16.34 5.58 -10.46
CA ARG A 458 -17.43 6.21 -11.22
C ARG A 458 -16.94 7.36 -12.11
N VAL A 459 -16.01 8.18 -11.64
CA VAL A 459 -15.42 9.26 -12.46
C VAL A 459 -14.76 8.68 -13.71
N ILE A 460 -13.92 7.66 -13.56
CA ILE A 460 -13.20 7.02 -14.66
C ILE A 460 -14.17 6.28 -15.59
N ASP A 461 -15.17 5.58 -15.05
CA ASP A 461 -16.18 4.86 -15.82
C ASP A 461 -17.06 5.81 -16.65
N ARG A 462 -17.40 6.98 -16.09
CA ARG A 462 -18.09 8.07 -16.81
C ARG A 462 -17.23 8.59 -17.96
N CYS A 463 -15.96 8.85 -17.70
CA CYS A 463 -15.00 9.28 -18.73
C CYS A 463 -14.88 8.24 -19.85
N GLN A 464 -14.77 6.95 -19.49
CA GLN A 464 -14.72 5.84 -20.42
C GLN A 464 -15.99 5.75 -21.27
N THR A 465 -17.16 5.86 -20.65
CA THR A 465 -18.45 5.81 -21.36
C THR A 465 -18.58 6.96 -22.37
N ALA A 466 -18.17 8.17 -22.00
CA ALA A 466 -18.18 9.32 -22.89
C ALA A 466 -17.19 9.16 -24.06
N ALA A 467 -15.99 8.61 -23.80
CA ALA A 467 -15.04 8.30 -24.86
C ALA A 467 -15.54 7.20 -25.82
N ASP A 468 -16.25 6.19 -25.31
CA ASP A 468 -16.82 5.08 -26.10
C ASP A 468 -17.95 5.53 -27.02
N LYS A 469 -18.73 6.52 -26.57
CA LYS A 469 -19.83 7.14 -27.31
C LYS A 469 -19.39 8.30 -28.20
N HIS A 470 -18.13 8.72 -28.11
CA HIS A 470 -17.60 9.93 -28.75
C HIS A 470 -18.31 11.22 -28.31
N ASP A 471 -18.72 11.29 -27.04
CA ASP A 471 -19.37 12.46 -26.42
C ASP A 471 -18.33 13.53 -26.01
N GLY A 472 -17.49 13.93 -26.97
CA GLY A 472 -16.47 14.98 -26.79
C GLY A 472 -15.20 14.56 -26.03
N LEU A 473 -15.01 13.25 -25.77
CA LEU A 473 -13.79 12.65 -25.24
C LEU A 473 -13.27 11.53 -26.15
N GLU A 474 -11.98 11.22 -26.00
CA GLU A 474 -11.26 10.17 -26.73
C GLU A 474 -10.68 9.11 -25.79
N LYS A 475 -10.30 7.95 -26.34
CA LYS A 475 -9.71 6.84 -25.57
C LYS A 475 -8.43 7.23 -24.83
N ARG A 476 -7.63 8.15 -25.40
CA ARG A 476 -6.41 8.65 -24.75
C ARG A 476 -6.72 9.51 -23.53
N ASP A 477 -7.82 10.26 -23.56
CA ASP A 477 -8.25 11.11 -22.44
C ASP A 477 -8.50 10.26 -21.19
N VAL A 478 -9.11 9.08 -21.36
CA VAL A 478 -9.29 8.12 -20.25
C VAL A 478 -7.94 7.66 -19.68
N SER A 479 -6.96 7.41 -20.54
CA SER A 479 -5.63 6.96 -20.11
C SER A 479 -4.86 8.07 -19.37
N VAL A 480 -4.98 9.32 -19.83
CA VAL A 480 -4.43 10.50 -19.15
C VAL A 480 -5.11 10.70 -17.80
N LEU A 481 -6.43 10.53 -17.72
CA LEU A 481 -7.17 10.65 -16.47
C LEU A 481 -6.78 9.57 -15.46
N LYS A 482 -6.64 8.32 -15.91
CA LYS A 482 -6.10 7.20 -15.12
C LYS A 482 -4.70 7.50 -14.59
N LEU A 483 -3.82 8.05 -15.42
CA LEU A 483 -2.48 8.45 -15.02
C LEU A 483 -2.49 9.54 -13.95
N LEU A 484 -3.29 10.61 -14.15
CA LEU A 484 -3.42 11.71 -13.20
C LEU A 484 -3.93 11.22 -11.84
N TYR A 485 -4.81 10.23 -11.83
CA TYR A 485 -5.24 9.59 -10.59
C TYR A 485 -4.07 8.86 -9.89
N LEU A 486 -3.32 8.04 -10.62
CA LEU A 486 -2.18 7.30 -10.06
C LEU A 486 -1.15 8.23 -9.42
N VAL A 487 -0.86 9.37 -10.03
CA VAL A 487 0.17 10.30 -9.52
C VAL A 487 -0.38 11.39 -8.58
N ARG A 488 -1.67 11.35 -8.23
CA ARG A 488 -2.34 12.42 -7.45
C ARG A 488 -1.65 12.75 -6.13
N TYR A 489 -1.21 11.72 -5.40
CA TYR A 489 -0.59 11.82 -4.08
C TYR A 489 0.94 11.63 -4.11
N ILE A 490 1.55 11.72 -5.30
CA ILE A 490 2.98 11.49 -5.47
C ILE A 490 3.71 12.83 -5.62
N ASP A 491 4.39 13.25 -4.56
CA ASP A 491 5.14 14.52 -4.55
C ASP A 491 6.44 14.45 -5.37
N ASP A 492 6.95 13.25 -5.64
CA ASP A 492 8.20 13.05 -6.37
C ASP A 492 8.16 13.46 -7.85
N ILE A 493 6.96 13.60 -8.42
CA ILE A 493 6.75 13.91 -9.83
C ILE A 493 5.60 14.90 -9.98
N LYS A 494 5.94 16.10 -10.47
CA LYS A 494 4.94 17.09 -10.86
C LYS A 494 4.13 16.61 -12.06
N ALA A 495 2.80 16.60 -11.94
CA ALA A 495 1.88 16.26 -13.03
C ALA A 495 1.73 17.40 -14.05
N ASN A 496 2.83 17.74 -14.74
CA ASN A 496 2.85 18.69 -15.85
C ASN A 496 2.88 17.98 -17.21
N ILE A 497 2.66 18.70 -18.31
CA ILE A 497 2.59 18.12 -19.68
C ILE A 497 3.85 17.30 -19.99
N ASP A 498 5.02 17.78 -19.59
CA ASP A 498 6.30 17.14 -19.85
C ASP A 498 6.43 15.78 -19.17
N ASN A 499 6.13 15.70 -17.87
CA ASN A 499 6.17 14.47 -17.10
C ASN A 499 5.03 13.52 -17.46
N ILE A 500 3.82 14.02 -17.69
CA ILE A 500 2.68 13.21 -18.16
C ILE A 500 3.03 12.55 -19.50
N SER A 501 3.64 13.29 -20.43
CA SER A 501 4.11 12.72 -21.70
C SER A 501 5.14 11.62 -21.50
N THR A 502 6.13 11.83 -20.62
CA THR A 502 7.13 10.80 -20.29
C THR A 502 6.49 9.54 -19.69
N LEU A 503 5.50 9.69 -18.80
CA LEU A 503 4.80 8.57 -18.17
C LEU A 503 3.87 7.81 -19.12
N MET A 504 3.47 8.45 -20.23
CA MET A 504 2.56 7.90 -21.25
C MET A 504 3.29 7.25 -22.45
N VAL A 505 4.63 7.22 -22.46
CA VAL A 505 5.40 6.56 -23.53
C VAL A 505 5.08 5.07 -23.55
N ASP A 506 4.63 4.57 -24.71
CA ASP A 506 4.24 3.17 -24.93
C ASP A 506 5.02 2.48 -26.07
N ASP A 507 5.96 3.19 -26.71
CA ASP A 507 6.83 2.70 -27.77
C ASP A 507 8.16 3.48 -27.78
N MET A 508 9.28 2.79 -27.98
CA MET A 508 10.61 3.40 -28.07
C MET A 508 10.79 4.32 -29.29
N ARG A 509 9.94 4.17 -30.31
CA ARG A 509 9.91 4.99 -31.53
C ARG A 509 9.04 6.24 -31.39
N ALA A 510 8.46 6.47 -30.21
CA ALA A 510 7.56 7.60 -29.99
C ALA A 510 8.26 8.95 -30.21
N ASP A 511 7.59 9.86 -30.91
CA ASP A 511 8.03 11.25 -31.04
C ASP A 511 7.48 12.06 -29.86
N LYS A 512 8.38 12.54 -29.00
CA LYS A 512 8.03 13.30 -27.79
C LYS A 512 7.31 14.61 -28.10
N ILE A 513 7.55 15.23 -29.26
CA ILE A 513 6.88 16.48 -29.66
C ILE A 513 5.42 16.19 -30.02
N ILE A 514 5.19 15.14 -30.82
CA ILE A 514 3.84 14.71 -31.18
C ILE A 514 3.08 14.29 -29.93
N LEU A 515 3.69 13.46 -29.07
CA LEU A 515 3.08 12.99 -27.84
C LEU A 515 2.71 14.16 -26.92
N ARG A 516 3.59 15.16 -26.73
CA ARG A 516 3.29 16.35 -25.92
C ARG A 516 2.08 17.11 -26.43
N ARG A 517 1.95 17.27 -27.76
CA ARG A 517 0.79 17.94 -28.37
C ARG A 517 -0.49 17.15 -28.11
N GLU A 518 -0.47 15.84 -28.35
CA GLU A 518 -1.62 14.96 -28.14
C GLU A 518 -2.05 14.93 -26.66
N ILE A 519 -1.10 14.94 -25.72
CA ILE A 519 -1.37 15.03 -24.28
C ILE A 519 -1.97 16.39 -23.92
N ALA A 520 -1.48 17.49 -24.48
CA ALA A 520 -2.05 18.82 -24.25
C ALA A 520 -3.51 18.90 -24.72
N GLU A 521 -3.81 18.36 -25.90
CA GLU A 521 -5.19 18.27 -26.43
C GLU A 521 -6.09 17.41 -25.54
N SER A 522 -5.59 16.27 -25.04
CA SER A 522 -6.32 15.45 -24.06
C SER A 522 -6.63 16.19 -22.77
N LEU A 523 -5.65 16.91 -22.21
CA LEU A 523 -5.81 17.67 -20.97
C LEU A 523 -6.82 18.81 -21.14
N GLU A 524 -6.80 19.51 -22.27
CA GLU A 524 -7.78 20.56 -22.58
C GLU A 524 -9.22 20.00 -22.62
N ARG A 525 -9.42 18.83 -23.27
CA ARG A 525 -10.74 18.18 -23.29
C ARG A 525 -11.20 17.76 -21.89
N LEU A 526 -10.31 17.18 -21.09
CA LEU A 526 -10.60 16.75 -19.72
C LEU A 526 -10.94 17.95 -18.82
N GLU A 527 -10.19 19.04 -18.92
CA GLU A 527 -10.41 20.29 -18.19
C GLU A 527 -11.76 20.93 -18.55
N ARG A 528 -12.07 21.01 -19.86
CA ARG A 528 -13.35 21.53 -20.35
C ARG A 528 -14.54 20.75 -19.78
N GLN A 529 -14.40 19.43 -19.64
CA GLN A 529 -15.41 18.54 -19.07
C GLN A 529 -15.35 18.38 -17.54
N ASN A 530 -14.51 19.16 -16.84
CA ASN A 530 -14.32 19.12 -15.38
C ASN A 530 -13.77 17.80 -14.82
N TYR A 531 -13.10 16.95 -15.61
CA TYR A 531 -12.45 15.76 -15.06
C TYR A 531 -11.11 16.09 -14.37
N VAL A 532 -10.51 17.22 -14.74
CA VAL A 532 -9.19 17.66 -14.31
C VAL A 532 -9.22 19.15 -14.01
N ALA A 533 -8.51 19.58 -12.98
CA ALA A 533 -8.20 20.98 -12.72
C ALA A 533 -6.75 21.29 -13.11
N ARG A 534 -6.51 22.54 -13.50
CA ARG A 534 -5.20 23.08 -13.83
C ARG A 534 -4.84 24.20 -12.86
N ASN A 535 -3.66 24.11 -12.26
CA ASN A 535 -3.08 25.13 -11.40
C ASN A 535 -1.68 25.47 -11.93
N GLY A 536 -1.57 26.55 -12.71
CA GLY A 536 -0.35 26.89 -13.44
C GLY A 536 -0.02 25.82 -14.50
N ASP A 537 1.09 25.11 -14.31
CA ASP A 537 1.52 24.00 -15.18
C ASP A 537 1.21 22.61 -14.60
N LYS A 538 0.59 22.53 -13.42
CA LYS A 538 0.21 21.27 -12.76
C LYS A 538 -1.25 20.93 -13.06
N TYR A 539 -1.50 19.67 -13.39
CA TYR A 539 -2.82 19.08 -13.59
C TYR A 539 -3.17 18.13 -12.44
N SER A 540 -4.42 18.14 -12.01
CA SER A 540 -4.92 17.26 -10.95
C SER A 540 -6.25 16.62 -11.34
N PHE A 541 -6.35 15.30 -11.15
CA PHE A 541 -7.61 14.57 -11.23
C PHE A 541 -8.65 15.16 -10.27
N LEU A 542 -9.94 15.22 -10.65
CA LEU A 542 -11.04 15.66 -9.78
C LEU A 542 -12.01 14.52 -9.44
N THR A 543 -12.27 14.31 -8.14
CA THR A 543 -13.32 13.40 -7.63
C THR A 543 -14.71 13.93 -7.94
N ASP A 544 -15.76 13.08 -7.91
CA ASP A 544 -17.15 13.51 -8.14
C ASP A 544 -17.51 14.78 -7.33
N GLU A 545 -17.12 14.85 -6.05
CA GLU A 545 -17.36 16.01 -5.17
C GLU A 545 -16.56 17.25 -5.62
N GLU A 546 -15.29 17.07 -5.98
CA GLU A 546 -14.44 18.16 -6.48
C GLU A 546 -14.92 18.70 -7.84
N GLN A 547 -15.51 17.85 -8.69
CA GLN A 547 -16.11 18.28 -9.95
C GLN A 547 -17.31 19.19 -9.72
N ASP A 548 -18.18 18.84 -8.76
CA ASP A 548 -19.33 19.67 -8.38
C ASP A 548 -18.87 21.02 -7.81
N ILE A 549 -17.85 21.02 -6.96
CA ILE A 549 -17.22 22.25 -6.44
C ILE A 549 -16.64 23.09 -7.58
N ALA A 550 -15.94 22.47 -8.53
CA ALA A 550 -15.36 23.18 -9.68
C ALA A 550 -16.45 23.81 -10.57
N ILE A 551 -17.58 23.13 -10.78
CA ILE A 551 -18.74 23.65 -11.51
C ILE A 551 -19.37 24.83 -10.77
N ASP A 552 -19.57 24.70 -9.45
CA ASP A 552 -20.10 25.77 -8.61
C ASP A 552 -19.21 27.03 -8.65
N ILE A 553 -17.88 26.86 -8.54
CA ILE A 553 -16.91 27.96 -8.63
C ILE A 553 -16.98 28.60 -10.01
N ARG A 554 -17.05 27.82 -11.09
CA ARG A 554 -17.16 28.34 -12.46
C ARG A 554 -18.43 29.16 -12.67
N ASN A 555 -19.54 28.71 -12.09
CA ASN A 555 -20.84 29.39 -12.15
C ASN A 555 -20.95 30.60 -11.20
N THR A 556 -19.96 30.82 -10.35
CA THR A 556 -19.91 31.98 -9.46
C THR A 556 -19.60 33.23 -10.28
N SER A 557 -20.53 34.20 -10.29
CA SER A 557 -20.29 35.49 -10.95
C SER A 557 -19.41 36.39 -10.08
N VAL A 558 -18.43 37.06 -10.68
CA VAL A 558 -17.60 38.07 -10.01
C VAL A 558 -17.66 39.34 -10.83
N ASP A 559 -17.74 40.48 -10.15
CA ASP A 559 -17.72 41.79 -10.80
C ASP A 559 -16.30 42.14 -11.23
N SER A 560 -16.13 42.55 -12.50
CA SER A 560 -14.86 43.00 -13.07
C SER A 560 -14.20 44.09 -12.22
N ALA A 561 -14.98 44.96 -11.58
CA ALA A 561 -14.45 45.98 -10.67
C ALA A 561 -13.68 45.37 -9.47
N THR A 562 -14.12 44.20 -8.96
CA THR A 562 -13.44 43.49 -7.87
C THR A 562 -12.09 42.91 -8.32
N ILE A 563 -12.02 42.46 -9.58
CA ILE A 563 -10.79 41.93 -10.18
C ILE A 563 -9.80 43.08 -10.38
N VAL A 564 -10.25 44.19 -10.96
CA VAL A 564 -9.47 45.43 -11.15
C VAL A 564 -8.93 45.97 -9.82
N GLN A 565 -9.76 45.97 -8.77
CA GLN A 565 -9.31 46.36 -7.42
C GLN A 565 -8.23 45.41 -6.88
N SER A 566 -8.36 44.10 -7.09
CA SER A 566 -7.35 43.12 -6.68
C SER A 566 -6.03 43.31 -7.44
N ILE A 567 -6.09 43.57 -8.74
CA ILE A 567 -4.92 43.94 -9.56
C ILE A 567 -4.25 45.19 -8.99
N GLY A 568 -5.03 46.22 -8.67
CA GLY A 568 -4.53 47.45 -8.07
C GLY A 568 -3.84 47.22 -6.72
N GLN A 569 -4.40 46.34 -5.89
CA GLN A 569 -3.77 45.96 -4.63
C GLN A 569 -2.43 45.25 -4.86
N THR A 570 -2.36 44.26 -5.76
CA THR A 570 -1.10 43.56 -6.07
C THR A 570 -0.04 44.52 -6.63
N ILE A 571 -0.40 45.35 -7.60
CA ILE A 571 0.56 46.29 -8.21
C ILE A 571 1.03 47.34 -7.21
N PHE A 572 0.12 48.03 -6.53
CA PHE A 572 0.47 49.21 -5.72
C PHE A 572 0.71 48.92 -4.23
N SER A 573 0.46 47.70 -3.74
CA SER A 573 0.76 47.31 -2.35
C SER A 573 1.88 46.29 -2.24
N GLU A 574 2.05 45.42 -3.24
CA GLU A 574 3.03 44.32 -3.20
C GLU A 574 4.22 44.58 -4.12
N ILE A 575 3.97 44.82 -5.41
CA ILE A 575 5.04 44.96 -6.43
C ILE A 575 5.70 46.34 -6.36
N TYR A 576 4.89 47.39 -6.29
CA TYR A 576 5.32 48.79 -6.30
C TYR A 576 4.65 49.60 -5.16
N PRO A 577 5.05 49.35 -3.89
CA PRO A 577 4.39 49.94 -2.71
C PRO A 577 4.65 51.43 -2.52
N SER A 578 5.67 51.99 -3.18
CA SER A 578 6.04 53.39 -2.99
C SER A 578 5.02 54.33 -3.62
N LYS A 579 4.34 55.14 -2.80
CA LYS A 579 3.37 56.16 -3.25
C LYS A 579 4.01 57.44 -3.79
N LYS A 580 5.34 57.50 -3.80
CA LYS A 580 6.10 58.64 -4.32
C LYS A 580 7.20 58.15 -5.25
N TYR A 581 7.41 58.88 -6.34
CA TYR A 581 8.54 58.69 -7.23
C TYR A 581 9.67 59.61 -6.80
N LYS A 582 10.83 59.04 -6.46
CA LYS A 582 12.00 59.80 -6.05
C LYS A 582 12.84 60.14 -7.28
N TYR A 583 12.91 61.42 -7.63
CA TYR A 583 13.78 61.92 -8.69
C TYR A 583 14.85 62.82 -8.09
N ILE A 584 16.10 62.35 -8.15
CA ILE A 584 17.28 62.98 -7.54
C ILE A 584 17.07 63.17 -6.01
N LYS A 585 16.63 64.36 -5.58
CA LYS A 585 16.44 64.74 -4.17
C LYS A 585 14.99 65.08 -3.82
N TYR A 586 14.07 64.98 -4.78
CA TYR A 586 12.66 65.34 -4.61
C TYR A 586 11.77 64.12 -4.74
N ASP A 587 10.76 64.04 -3.88
CA ASP A 587 9.74 63.01 -3.92
C ASP A 587 8.46 63.59 -4.54
N PHE A 588 8.02 63.00 -5.64
CA PHE A 588 6.80 63.38 -6.36
C PHE A 588 5.69 62.41 -6.02
N ALA A 589 4.59 62.90 -5.46
CA ALA A 589 3.37 62.11 -5.36
C ALA A 589 2.80 61.90 -6.76
N TYR A 590 2.19 60.73 -6.96
CA TYR A 590 1.54 60.38 -8.22
C TYR A 590 0.22 59.67 -7.90
N ASP A 591 -0.75 59.85 -8.79
CA ASP A 591 -2.07 59.24 -8.63
C ASP A 591 -2.06 57.84 -9.27
N GLN A 592 -2.52 56.85 -8.52
CA GLN A 592 -2.49 55.44 -8.89
C GLN A 592 -3.79 55.06 -9.59
N TYR A 593 -3.73 54.67 -10.87
CA TYR A 593 -4.90 54.25 -11.65
C TYR A 593 -4.72 52.82 -12.15
N ILE A 594 -5.80 52.04 -12.07
CA ILE A 594 -5.98 50.83 -12.87
C ILE A 594 -7.20 51.07 -13.77
N ASP A 595 -7.01 50.97 -15.08
CA ASP A 595 -7.99 51.38 -16.07
C ASP A 595 -8.47 52.82 -15.78
N GLU A 596 -9.78 53.04 -15.68
CA GLU A 596 -10.34 54.34 -15.27
C GLU A 596 -10.53 54.49 -13.75
N THR A 597 -10.16 53.47 -12.96
CA THR A 597 -10.39 53.43 -11.52
C THR A 597 -9.20 54.01 -10.76
N LEU A 598 -9.44 55.07 -9.99
CA LEU A 598 -8.46 55.60 -9.05
C LEU A 598 -8.30 54.66 -7.84
N VAL A 599 -7.06 54.28 -7.55
CA VAL A 599 -6.67 53.49 -6.38
C VAL A 599 -6.16 54.43 -5.29
N GLY A 600 -6.90 54.52 -4.18
CA GLY A 600 -6.54 55.38 -3.05
C GLY A 600 -7.05 56.83 -3.22
N ALA A 601 -6.26 57.80 -2.77
CA ALA A 601 -6.65 59.22 -2.76
C ALA A 601 -5.90 59.99 -3.85
N ALA A 602 -6.62 60.86 -4.56
CA ALA A 602 -6.01 61.76 -5.52
C ALA A 602 -5.13 62.81 -4.81
N THR A 603 -3.92 62.96 -5.31
CA THR A 603 -2.92 63.93 -4.85
C THR A 603 -2.76 65.08 -5.83
N GLY A 604 -3.36 64.97 -7.03
CA GLY A 604 -3.28 65.99 -8.08
C GLY A 604 -1.92 66.04 -8.79
N GLY A 605 -1.08 65.02 -8.59
CA GLY A 605 0.21 64.85 -9.26
C GLY A 605 0.09 64.17 -10.63
N VAL A 606 1.24 63.75 -11.18
CA VAL A 606 1.30 62.92 -12.40
C VAL A 606 0.50 61.64 -12.17
N ARG A 607 -0.25 61.17 -13.17
CA ARG A 607 -0.98 59.90 -13.03
C ARG A 607 -0.11 58.74 -13.52
N LEU A 608 -0.15 57.62 -12.81
CA LEU A 608 0.41 56.35 -13.27
C LEU A 608 -0.76 55.38 -13.46
N ARG A 609 -1.06 55.07 -14.72
CA ARG A 609 -2.19 54.24 -15.14
C ARG A 609 -1.69 52.91 -15.66
N PHE A 610 -2.14 51.81 -15.05
CA PHE A 610 -2.01 50.48 -15.64
C PHE A 610 -3.30 50.11 -16.35
N VAL A 611 -3.20 49.73 -17.62
CA VAL A 611 -4.34 49.35 -18.45
C VAL A 611 -4.39 47.83 -18.55
N THR A 612 -5.52 47.26 -18.14
CA THR A 612 -5.76 45.83 -18.13
C THR A 612 -6.38 45.34 -19.44
N VAL A 613 -6.19 44.07 -19.78
CA VAL A 613 -6.80 43.42 -20.96
C VAL A 613 -8.33 43.48 -21.00
N ALA A 614 -8.98 43.74 -19.85
CA ALA A 614 -10.43 43.86 -19.75
C ALA A 614 -10.95 45.28 -20.07
N SER A 615 -10.05 46.26 -20.22
CA SER A 615 -10.42 47.64 -20.54
C SER A 615 -10.61 47.84 -22.03
N ASP A 616 -11.66 48.56 -22.41
CA ASP A 616 -11.86 49.03 -23.80
C ASP A 616 -10.68 49.90 -24.28
N TYR A 617 -9.94 50.51 -23.34
CA TYR A 617 -8.76 51.33 -23.59
C TYR A 617 -7.51 50.51 -23.97
N TYR A 618 -7.54 49.18 -23.81
CA TYR A 618 -6.38 48.29 -24.03
C TYR A 618 -5.96 48.19 -25.50
N ASN A 619 -6.92 48.18 -26.42
CA ASN A 619 -6.69 48.00 -27.86
C ASN A 619 -6.61 49.33 -28.63
N VAL A 620 -6.52 50.45 -27.93
CA VAL A 620 -6.43 51.78 -28.53
C VAL A 620 -5.08 51.93 -29.26
N PRO A 621 -5.04 52.54 -30.46
CA PRO A 621 -3.78 52.73 -31.20
C PRO A 621 -2.72 53.48 -30.39
N GLU A 622 -1.45 53.10 -30.53
CA GLU A 622 -0.33 53.69 -29.79
C GLU A 622 -0.26 55.22 -29.92
N ALA A 623 -0.54 55.77 -31.10
CA ALA A 623 -0.57 57.21 -31.32
C ALA A 623 -1.58 57.95 -30.41
N ASN A 624 -2.72 57.32 -30.13
CA ASN A 624 -3.74 57.86 -29.24
C ASN A 624 -3.28 57.77 -27.78
N LEU A 625 -2.66 56.66 -27.38
CA LEU A 625 -2.10 56.50 -26.03
C LEU A 625 -1.01 57.54 -25.74
N ILE A 626 -0.15 57.83 -26.73
CA ILE A 626 0.88 58.88 -26.62
C ILE A 626 0.23 60.27 -26.49
N MET A 627 -0.83 60.53 -27.26
CA MET A 627 -1.57 61.79 -27.18
C MET A 627 -2.23 61.97 -25.80
N ASP A 628 -2.91 60.95 -25.29
CA ASP A 628 -3.59 60.98 -23.99
C ASP A 628 -2.59 61.12 -22.84
N SER A 629 -1.44 60.45 -22.91
CA SER A 629 -0.32 60.61 -21.98
C SER A 629 0.13 62.08 -21.86
N LEU A 630 0.23 62.79 -22.99
CA LEU A 630 0.59 64.21 -23.04
C LEU A 630 -0.52 65.13 -22.51
N VAL A 631 -1.77 64.87 -22.86
CA VAL A 631 -2.91 65.71 -22.48
C VAL A 631 -3.25 65.59 -20.99
N ASN A 632 -3.20 64.36 -20.46
CA ASN A 632 -3.61 64.06 -19.09
C ASN A 632 -2.46 64.12 -18.07
N ASN A 633 -1.23 64.42 -18.50
CA ASN A 633 -0.01 64.32 -17.68
C ASN A 633 0.08 62.96 -16.97
N GLU A 634 0.02 61.88 -17.76
CA GLU A 634 -0.01 60.52 -17.25
C GLU A 634 1.01 59.60 -17.92
N ALA A 635 1.56 58.67 -17.14
CA ALA A 635 2.31 57.53 -17.63
C ALA A 635 1.35 56.34 -17.77
N ILE A 636 1.24 55.79 -18.98
CA ILE A 636 0.34 54.67 -19.30
C ILE A 636 1.17 53.41 -19.48
N VAL A 637 0.81 52.35 -18.75
CA VAL A 637 1.45 51.03 -18.82
C VAL A 637 0.40 50.01 -19.26
N LEU A 638 0.52 49.50 -20.48
CA LEU A 638 -0.32 48.38 -20.91
C LEU A 638 0.25 47.07 -20.35
N LEU A 639 -0.56 46.34 -19.61
CA LEU A 639 -0.17 45.04 -19.11
C LEU A 639 -0.12 44.03 -20.25
N SER A 640 0.95 43.25 -20.37
CA SER A 640 1.08 42.28 -21.46
C SER A 640 -0.01 41.21 -21.41
N SER A 641 -0.64 40.92 -22.55
CA SER A 641 -1.56 39.79 -22.73
C SER A 641 -0.85 38.44 -22.91
N ALA A 642 0.48 38.42 -22.92
CA ALA A 642 1.27 37.19 -23.04
C ALA A 642 1.09 36.23 -21.84
N VAL A 643 0.60 36.75 -20.71
CA VAL A 643 0.25 35.96 -19.51
C VAL A 643 -1.25 36.18 -19.25
N GLN A 644 -2.01 35.11 -19.05
CA GLN A 644 -3.46 35.16 -18.76
C GLN A 644 -3.76 35.63 -17.32
N TYR A 645 -3.12 36.71 -16.87
CA TYR A 645 -3.19 37.17 -15.48
C TYR A 645 -4.62 37.53 -15.05
N PHE A 646 -5.46 38.01 -15.97
CA PHE A 646 -6.83 38.43 -15.66
C PHE A 646 -7.73 37.22 -15.36
N GLU A 647 -7.65 36.17 -16.17
CA GLU A 647 -8.42 34.93 -15.99
C GLU A 647 -8.02 34.20 -14.69
N GLU A 648 -6.72 34.20 -14.36
CA GLU A 648 -6.20 33.65 -13.09
C GLU A 648 -6.75 34.41 -11.89
N LEU A 649 -6.75 35.75 -11.93
CA LEU A 649 -7.30 36.59 -10.86
C LEU A 649 -8.83 36.52 -10.77
N GLU A 650 -9.52 36.38 -11.91
CA GLU A 650 -10.96 36.10 -11.95
C GLU A 650 -11.26 34.78 -11.24
N THR A 651 -10.52 33.72 -11.58
CA THR A 651 -10.67 32.39 -10.98
C THR A 651 -10.42 32.45 -9.47
N ALA A 652 -9.35 33.12 -9.03
CA ALA A 652 -9.07 33.34 -7.61
C ALA A 652 -10.21 34.11 -6.90
N ALA A 653 -10.79 35.12 -7.56
CA ALA A 653 -11.91 35.88 -7.01
C ALA A 653 -13.20 35.03 -6.92
N LYS A 654 -13.46 34.16 -7.92
CA LYS A 654 -14.58 33.21 -7.91
C LYS A 654 -14.45 32.23 -6.75
N ILE A 655 -13.26 31.65 -6.56
CA ILE A 655 -12.95 30.76 -5.43
C ILE A 655 -13.20 31.47 -4.09
N ARG A 656 -12.66 32.69 -3.91
CA ARG A 656 -12.87 33.47 -2.67
C ARG A 656 -14.35 33.78 -2.41
N LYS A 657 -15.11 34.11 -3.46
CA LYS A 657 -16.54 34.39 -3.34
C LYS A 657 -17.33 33.13 -3.00
N TYR A 658 -17.02 32.01 -3.63
CA TYR A 658 -17.61 30.70 -3.34
C TYR A 658 -17.40 30.30 -1.87
N ILE A 659 -16.15 30.35 -1.38
CA ILE A 659 -15.80 30.05 0.02
C ILE A 659 -16.51 30.99 1.01
N LYS A 660 -16.73 32.27 0.65
CA LYS A 660 -17.48 33.19 1.53
C LYS A 660 -18.99 32.89 1.56
N GLN A 661 -19.54 32.36 0.48
CA GLN A 661 -20.97 32.01 0.37
C GLN A 661 -21.29 30.66 1.03
N LYS A 662 -20.36 29.72 0.97
CA LYS A 662 -20.47 28.39 1.58
C LYS A 662 -19.74 28.40 2.92
N ASN A 663 -20.44 28.18 4.02
CA ASN A 663 -19.78 28.10 5.33
C ASN A 663 -18.99 26.78 5.42
N VAL A 664 -17.71 26.79 5.02
CA VAL A 664 -16.88 25.59 4.85
C VAL A 664 -16.88 24.72 6.12
N SER A 665 -16.83 25.33 7.30
CA SER A 665 -16.84 24.62 8.59
C SER A 665 -18.12 23.84 8.89
N GLN A 666 -19.19 24.01 8.10
CA GLN A 666 -20.46 23.30 8.22
C GLN A 666 -20.67 22.24 7.13
N LEU A 667 -19.74 22.09 6.20
CA LEU A 667 -19.81 21.05 5.16
C LEU A 667 -19.32 19.70 5.72
N PRO A 668 -19.65 18.57 5.08
CA PRO A 668 -19.03 17.29 5.40
C PRO A 668 -17.51 17.36 5.33
N GLU A 669 -16.80 16.62 6.19
CA GLU A 669 -15.33 16.62 6.28
C GLU A 669 -14.67 16.34 4.91
N SER A 670 -15.25 15.46 4.09
CA SER A 670 -14.78 15.16 2.73
C SER A 670 -14.82 16.33 1.73
N ILE A 671 -15.66 17.34 2.01
CA ILE A 671 -15.81 18.56 1.21
C ILE A 671 -15.00 19.71 1.83
N GLN A 672 -14.64 19.60 3.11
CA GLN A 672 -13.79 20.57 3.80
C GLN A 672 -12.31 20.39 3.45
N ASP A 673 -11.85 19.14 3.43
CA ASP A 673 -10.51 18.72 3.03
C ASP A 673 -10.28 18.91 1.52
#